data_AF-A0A6M1KTQ9-F1
#
_entry.id   AF-A0A6M1KTQ9-F1
#
_cell.length_a   1.000
_cell.length_b   1.000
_cell.length_c   1.000
_cell.angle_alpha   90.00
_cell.angle_beta   90.00
_cell.angle_gamma   90.00
#
_symmetry.space_group_name_H-M   'P 1'
#
loop_
_entity.id
_entity.type
_entity.pdbx_description
1 polymer ?
#
loop_
_entity_poly.entity_id
_entity_poly.type
_entity_poly.pdbx_seq_one_letter_code
_entity_poly.pdbx_strand_id
1 'polypeptide(L)'
;METVGHPPISRLGWRLPGVTGAMVITVAMALGAASIATPRAGAAVDPAPVAAAAPLAFPGAEGAGANAKGGRGGDVYYVTTLADSGPGSLRAGIDGAPAGGRTILFKVSGTIALNSNLGINKSNITIAGQSAPGDGIAIRNHTLGIGNGAHDVVVRHIRLRTGASDDRDSMWISSGRNIIIDHVSGSWGSDEVISASRDVQNLTVQNTIISEALNRAGHAFGSIIASAHDTTYSWHHNLWANNVSRNPRPGTDAPDPGFRLDLRNNVFSNWGYAAGYSGSDDGPIELNYINNYLVAGPNSTATCAMESGGSLRTYQSGNMIDLNKNGRVDGSNTGWGMFCGNHVRQSSEWPVPSVTTDSAGTAYARVLAQGGAMPWRRDAVDKRIVDSVRQQNGRIINNVSDVGGWPTLVSAPAPTDTDSDGMPDYWEHALGLNPSNAADRNNTDATGYTMLEKYLNWLADGHATVDRNGSVDVDLRTLNGGLALNFTVASGSNGTVTLLGDGRTARFTPAANHSGLANFTYTATDPASGLGFGPVSVGVLVRGNGTAPPTTAPPTTAPPTTAPPTTAPPTTAPPTTAPPSAGCRVTYTVNAWNTGLTTAISITNTSTTTVNGWTLAFTLPGGQTITSGWNATYSPSSGAVTARNVSYNGTIAPNSSVDIGFQANHTGNTGRPSSFTLNGTTCTVA
;
A
#
# COMPACT_ATOMS: atom_id res chain seq x y z
N MET A 1 49.35 -8.06 -48.62
CA MET A 1 49.77 -6.64 -48.75
C MET A 1 49.03 -5.88 -47.68
N GLU A 2 49.81 -5.11 -46.92
CA GLU A 2 49.47 -4.15 -45.86
C GLU A 2 48.87 -4.65 -44.54
N THR A 3 49.82 -4.79 -43.62
CA THR A 3 49.81 -4.97 -42.16
C THR A 3 49.77 -3.62 -41.42
N VAL A 4 49.03 -3.55 -40.32
CA VAL A 4 49.29 -2.68 -39.14
C VAL A 4 48.70 -3.45 -37.94
N GLY A 5 49.34 -3.74 -36.81
CA GLY A 5 50.59 -3.30 -36.20
C GLY A 5 50.34 -3.04 -34.70
N HIS A 6 50.36 -4.09 -33.86
CA HIS A 6 50.33 -3.98 -32.39
C HIS A 6 51.68 -3.46 -31.84
N PRO A 7 51.69 -2.63 -30.79
CA PRO A 7 52.90 -2.40 -29.98
C PRO A 7 52.94 -3.32 -28.74
N PRO A 8 54.14 -3.81 -28.33
CA PRO A 8 54.31 -4.68 -27.18
C PRO A 8 54.67 -3.93 -25.88
N ILE A 9 54.44 -4.68 -24.79
CA ILE A 9 54.70 -4.43 -23.38
C ILE A 9 56.21 -4.22 -23.10
N SER A 10 56.55 -3.22 -22.29
CA SER A 10 57.87 -3.10 -21.65
C SER A 10 57.76 -3.24 -20.12
N ARG A 11 58.58 -4.14 -19.58
CA ARG A 11 58.81 -4.35 -18.14
C ARG A 11 59.83 -3.33 -17.63
N LEU A 12 59.56 -2.74 -16.47
CA LEU A 12 60.61 -2.18 -15.60
C LEU A 12 60.21 -2.45 -14.15
N GLY A 13 61.10 -3.07 -13.38
CA GLY A 13 60.90 -3.35 -11.96
C GLY A 13 62.11 -2.91 -11.15
N TRP A 14 61.89 -2.35 -9.96
CA TRP A 14 62.87 -2.08 -8.89
C TRP A 14 62.08 -2.08 -7.55
N ARG A 15 62.20 -3.11 -6.70
CA ARG A 15 63.11 -3.27 -5.54
C ARG A 15 62.95 -2.23 -4.42
N LEU A 16 62.48 -2.69 -3.25
CA LEU A 16 62.57 -2.05 -1.93
C LEU A 16 64.04 -1.97 -1.47
N PRO A 17 64.39 -1.01 -0.57
CA PRO A 17 64.68 -1.44 0.80
C PRO A 17 64.28 -0.44 1.89
N GLY A 18 64.07 -0.95 3.11
CA GLY A 18 64.16 -0.17 4.35
C GLY A 18 65.54 -0.30 5.00
N VAL A 19 65.73 0.47 6.09
CA VAL A 19 66.46 0.16 7.35
C VAL A 19 67.21 1.40 7.90
N THR A 20 66.69 1.86 9.05
CA THR A 20 67.28 2.47 10.27
C THR A 20 68.45 3.45 10.22
N GLY A 21 68.31 4.53 11.01
CA GLY A 21 69.44 5.28 11.59
C GLY A 21 68.98 6.23 12.70
N ALA A 22 69.32 5.90 13.95
CA ALA A 22 69.17 6.77 15.12
C ALA A 22 70.37 7.72 15.21
N MET A 23 70.15 8.99 15.58
CA MET A 23 71.25 9.86 16.03
C MET A 23 70.80 10.80 17.15
N VAL A 24 71.59 10.75 18.22
CA VAL A 24 71.49 11.46 19.50
C VAL A 24 71.87 12.93 19.31
N ILE A 25 71.09 13.85 19.90
CA ILE A 25 71.48 15.27 20.03
C ILE A 25 71.61 15.62 21.52
N THR A 26 72.80 16.12 21.85
CA THR A 26 73.27 16.57 23.15
C THR A 26 72.60 17.87 23.59
N VAL A 27 72.26 17.96 24.88
CA VAL A 27 71.73 19.13 25.57
C VAL A 27 72.85 20.13 25.89
N ALA A 28 72.63 21.42 25.58
CA ALA A 28 73.34 22.53 26.21
C ALA A 28 72.31 23.55 26.73
N MET A 29 72.29 23.75 28.05
CA MET A 29 71.45 24.74 28.72
C MET A 29 72.04 26.15 28.55
N ALA A 30 71.21 27.12 28.20
CA ALA A 30 71.46 28.54 28.43
C ALA A 30 70.20 29.19 28.99
N LEU A 31 70.29 29.65 30.25
CA LEU A 31 69.26 30.42 30.95
C LEU A 31 69.22 31.85 30.42
N GLY A 32 68.05 32.30 29.98
CA GLY A 32 67.75 33.69 29.68
C GLY A 32 66.27 33.97 29.91
N ALA A 33 65.96 34.65 31.01
CA ALA A 33 64.61 35.09 31.35
C ALA A 33 64.26 36.37 30.57
N ALA A 34 63.17 36.36 29.81
CA ALA A 34 62.53 37.57 29.30
C ALA A 34 61.01 37.36 29.13
N SER A 35 60.26 38.28 29.71
CA SER A 35 58.81 38.50 29.77
C SER A 35 57.96 37.95 28.62
N ILE A 36 56.97 37.11 28.97
CA ILE A 36 55.90 36.63 28.10
C ILE A 36 54.85 37.74 27.95
N ALA A 37 54.75 38.33 26.75
CA ALA A 37 53.59 39.08 26.33
C ALA A 37 52.50 38.09 25.90
N THR A 38 51.33 38.13 26.56
CA THR A 38 50.17 37.32 26.20
C THR A 38 49.65 37.72 24.81
N PRO A 39 49.54 36.79 23.84
CA PRO A 39 48.89 37.10 22.58
C PRO A 39 47.38 37.27 22.79
N ARG A 40 46.87 38.37 22.26
CA ARG A 40 45.45 38.72 22.19
C ARG A 40 44.70 37.58 21.49
N ALA A 41 43.69 37.01 22.15
CA ALA A 41 42.84 35.97 21.59
C ALA A 41 42.24 36.44 20.25
N GLY A 42 42.63 35.77 19.17
CA GLY A 42 41.93 35.88 17.90
C GLY A 42 40.52 35.33 18.08
N ALA A 43 39.52 36.07 17.62
CA ALA A 43 38.14 35.59 17.60
C ALA A 43 38.10 34.24 16.87
N ALA A 44 37.65 33.20 17.57
CA ALA A 44 37.29 31.95 16.95
C ALA A 44 36.17 32.26 15.96
N VAL A 45 36.42 32.03 14.67
CA VAL A 45 35.35 31.98 13.69
C VAL A 45 34.61 30.69 14.02
N ASP A 46 33.39 30.82 14.56
CA ASP A 46 32.53 29.67 14.78
C ASP A 46 32.43 28.88 13.46
N PRO A 47 32.62 27.55 13.48
CA PRO A 47 32.37 26.76 12.29
C PRO A 47 30.92 27.01 11.88
N ALA A 48 30.71 27.41 10.62
CA ALA A 48 29.38 27.57 10.06
C ALA A 48 28.54 26.33 10.43
N PRO A 49 27.30 26.49 10.91
CA PRO A 49 26.48 25.34 11.27
C PRO A 49 26.41 24.40 10.08
N VAL A 50 26.87 23.17 10.28
CA VAL A 50 26.71 22.10 9.29
C VAL A 50 25.21 21.99 9.03
N ALA A 51 24.77 22.36 7.84
CA ALA A 51 23.37 22.24 7.45
C ALA A 51 22.95 20.78 7.71
N ALA A 52 21.88 20.59 8.48
CA ALA A 52 21.34 19.25 8.72
C ALA A 52 21.05 18.59 7.36
N ALA A 53 21.46 17.33 7.19
CA ALA A 53 21.17 16.58 5.98
C ALA A 53 19.66 16.59 5.71
N ALA A 54 19.27 16.80 4.44
CA ALA A 54 17.86 16.81 4.07
C ALA A 54 17.20 15.49 4.48
N PRO A 55 15.95 15.52 5.00
CA PRO A 55 15.27 14.29 5.35
C PRO A 55 14.99 13.43 4.11
N LEU A 56 14.95 12.12 4.32
CA LEU A 56 14.50 11.13 3.33
C LEU A 56 13.09 11.46 2.81
N ALA A 57 12.61 10.78 1.78
CA ALA A 57 11.27 10.99 1.21
C ALA A 57 10.17 10.90 2.29
N PHE A 58 10.31 9.96 3.21
CA PHE A 58 9.50 9.77 4.40
C PHE A 58 10.27 8.87 5.40
N PRO A 59 9.90 8.83 6.69
CA PRO A 59 10.45 7.87 7.64
C PRO A 59 10.24 6.43 7.12
N GLY A 60 11.31 5.68 6.93
CA GLY A 60 11.25 4.32 6.36
C GLY A 60 11.34 4.24 4.83
N ALA A 61 11.62 5.35 4.14
CA ALA A 61 12.07 5.31 2.75
C ALA A 61 13.51 4.78 2.70
N GLU A 62 13.75 3.70 1.96
CA GLU A 62 15.05 3.03 1.90
C GLU A 62 15.55 2.85 0.46
N GLY A 63 16.81 2.44 0.29
CA GLY A 63 17.36 2.15 -1.02
C GLY A 63 17.63 3.38 -1.91
N ALA A 64 17.81 3.13 -3.21
CA ALA A 64 18.30 4.13 -4.16
C ALA A 64 17.39 5.34 -4.38
N GLY A 65 16.07 5.15 -4.25
CA GLY A 65 15.07 6.22 -4.34
C GLY A 65 14.78 6.95 -3.04
N ALA A 66 15.41 6.58 -1.91
CA ALA A 66 15.06 7.08 -0.57
C ALA A 66 15.14 8.59 -0.41
N ASN A 67 15.94 9.27 -1.23
CA ASN A 67 16.15 10.73 -1.18
C ASN A 67 15.19 11.51 -2.10
N ALA A 68 14.21 10.86 -2.74
CA ALA A 68 13.21 11.54 -3.55
C ALA A 68 12.49 12.62 -2.74
N LYS A 69 12.67 13.90 -3.12
CA LYS A 69 12.07 15.01 -2.37
C LYS A 69 10.54 14.99 -2.42
N GLY A 70 9.96 14.55 -3.53
CA GLY A 70 8.52 14.64 -3.75
C GLY A 70 8.01 16.09 -3.75
N GLY A 71 6.78 16.30 -3.30
CA GLY A 71 6.10 17.59 -3.19
C GLY A 71 6.48 18.45 -1.99
N ARG A 72 7.49 18.06 -1.20
CA ARG A 72 7.89 18.75 0.04
C ARG A 72 8.12 20.24 -0.16
N GLY A 73 7.47 21.05 0.68
CA GLY A 73 7.55 22.52 0.64
C GLY A 73 6.72 23.17 -0.48
N GLY A 74 6.05 22.37 -1.30
CA GLY A 74 5.24 22.80 -2.44
C GLY A 74 3.82 23.25 -2.10
N ASP A 75 2.98 23.26 -3.14
CA ASP A 75 1.54 23.44 -2.97
C ASP A 75 0.82 22.14 -2.64
N VAL A 76 -0.45 22.28 -2.28
CA VAL A 76 -1.36 21.16 -2.02
C VAL A 76 -2.45 21.15 -3.07
N TYR A 77 -2.74 19.98 -3.59
CA TYR A 77 -3.84 19.76 -4.53
C TYR A 77 -4.76 18.66 -4.02
N TYR A 78 -6.04 18.96 -3.94
CA TYR A 78 -7.06 17.98 -3.60
C TYR A 78 -7.71 17.37 -4.83
N VAL A 79 -7.63 16.04 -4.94
CA VAL A 79 -8.50 15.26 -5.80
C VAL A 79 -9.87 15.17 -5.14
N THR A 80 -10.89 15.70 -5.81
CA THR A 80 -12.27 15.82 -5.31
C THR A 80 -13.29 15.11 -6.19
N THR A 81 -12.84 14.46 -7.26
CA THR A 81 -13.69 13.66 -8.15
C THR A 81 -12.97 12.40 -8.62
N LEU A 82 -13.75 11.35 -8.90
CA LEU A 82 -13.27 10.10 -9.50
C LEU A 82 -13.27 10.15 -11.05
N ALA A 83 -13.64 11.29 -11.63
CA ALA A 83 -13.56 11.49 -13.07
C ALA A 83 -12.09 11.45 -13.53
N ASP A 84 -11.86 10.88 -14.72
CA ASP A 84 -10.54 10.79 -15.36
C ASP A 84 -9.86 12.15 -15.57
N SER A 85 -10.64 13.19 -15.88
CA SER A 85 -10.13 14.52 -16.23
C SER A 85 -11.07 15.63 -15.77
N GLY A 86 -10.61 16.88 -15.92
CA GLY A 86 -11.31 18.09 -15.49
C GLY A 86 -10.92 18.56 -14.08
N PRO A 87 -11.46 19.70 -13.62
CA PRO A 87 -11.14 20.25 -12.30
C PRO A 87 -11.39 19.24 -11.17
N GLY A 88 -10.43 19.14 -10.23
CA GLY A 88 -10.49 18.21 -9.10
C GLY A 88 -10.13 16.76 -9.43
N SER A 89 -9.80 16.42 -10.68
CA SER A 89 -9.32 15.08 -11.05
C SER A 89 -7.84 14.88 -10.69
N LEU A 90 -7.43 13.63 -10.50
CA LEU A 90 -6.02 13.28 -10.34
C LEU A 90 -5.17 13.75 -11.53
N ARG A 91 -5.69 13.62 -12.75
CA ARG A 91 -5.03 14.08 -13.97
C ARG A 91 -4.75 15.58 -13.96
N ALA A 92 -5.75 16.39 -13.62
CA ALA A 92 -5.57 17.84 -13.50
C ALA A 92 -4.56 18.21 -12.39
N GLY A 93 -4.53 17.46 -11.30
CA GLY A 93 -3.56 17.62 -10.22
C GLY A 93 -2.11 17.41 -10.68
N ILE A 94 -1.88 16.37 -11.49
CA ILE A 94 -0.56 16.02 -12.05
C ILE A 94 -0.16 17.00 -13.16
N ASP A 95 -1.01 17.21 -14.16
CA ASP A 95 -0.70 18.02 -15.34
C ASP A 95 -0.44 19.49 -14.97
N GLY A 96 -1.18 19.99 -13.97
CA GLY A 96 -1.08 21.36 -13.47
C GLY A 96 -0.06 21.59 -12.36
N ALA A 97 0.81 20.62 -12.05
CA ALA A 97 1.77 20.75 -10.95
C ALA A 97 2.79 21.88 -11.22
N PRO A 98 3.00 22.82 -10.26
CA PRO A 98 3.97 23.90 -10.40
C PRO A 98 5.40 23.40 -10.24
N ALA A 99 6.37 24.18 -10.74
CA ALA A 99 7.79 23.88 -10.61
C ALA A 99 8.28 23.81 -9.14
N GLY A 100 7.60 24.50 -8.22
CA GLY A 100 7.89 24.48 -6.78
C GLY A 100 7.59 23.16 -6.08
N GLY A 101 6.90 22.23 -6.77
CA GLY A 101 6.48 20.95 -6.24
C GLY A 101 5.03 20.95 -5.74
N ARG A 102 4.45 19.75 -5.68
CA ARG A 102 3.05 19.54 -5.32
C ARG A 102 2.85 18.24 -4.55
N THR A 103 2.10 18.33 -3.46
CA THR A 103 1.56 17.16 -2.76
C THR A 103 0.09 16.99 -3.13
N ILE A 104 -0.25 15.85 -3.73
CA ILE A 104 -1.60 15.51 -4.18
C ILE A 104 -2.25 14.62 -3.13
N LEU A 105 -3.35 15.10 -2.56
CA LEU A 105 -4.18 14.43 -1.55
C LEU A 105 -5.57 14.15 -2.11
N PHE A 106 -6.34 13.29 -1.44
CA PHE A 106 -7.67 12.87 -1.89
C PHE A 106 -8.75 13.20 -0.86
N LYS A 107 -9.80 13.92 -1.30
CA LYS A 107 -11.06 14.10 -0.54
C LYS A 107 -12.14 13.09 -0.95
N VAL A 108 -11.82 12.22 -1.90
CA VAL A 108 -12.68 11.15 -2.40
C VAL A 108 -11.99 9.80 -2.29
N SER A 109 -12.77 8.73 -2.34
CA SER A 109 -12.29 7.37 -2.40
C SER A 109 -13.17 6.57 -3.35
N GLY A 110 -12.62 5.53 -3.94
CA GLY A 110 -13.24 4.87 -5.09
C GLY A 110 -12.25 4.55 -6.19
N THR A 111 -12.80 4.15 -7.34
CA THR A 111 -12.00 3.77 -8.51
C THR A 111 -12.08 4.84 -9.59
N ILE A 112 -10.93 5.39 -9.97
CA ILE A 112 -10.77 6.29 -11.11
C ILE A 112 -10.63 5.42 -12.37
N ALA A 113 -11.62 5.46 -13.25
CA ALA A 113 -11.56 4.80 -14.55
C ALA A 113 -10.89 5.74 -15.54
N LEU A 114 -9.66 5.43 -15.95
CA LEU A 114 -8.94 6.25 -16.91
C LEU A 114 -9.55 6.10 -18.31
N ASN A 115 -9.41 7.14 -19.15
CA ASN A 115 -9.71 7.09 -20.59
C ASN A 115 -8.44 6.99 -21.46
N SER A 116 -7.27 7.24 -20.86
CA SER A 116 -5.96 7.17 -21.49
C SER A 116 -4.89 7.01 -20.41
N ASN A 117 -3.65 6.66 -20.80
CA ASN A 117 -2.53 6.60 -19.85
C ASN A 117 -2.42 7.92 -19.07
N LEU A 118 -2.19 7.79 -17.77
CA LEU A 118 -1.97 8.93 -16.88
C LEU A 118 -0.46 9.03 -16.61
N GLY A 119 0.18 10.08 -17.14
CA GLY A 119 1.62 10.27 -17.03
C GLY A 119 2.00 11.30 -15.97
N ILE A 120 2.84 10.90 -15.02
CA ILE A 120 3.55 11.80 -14.11
C ILE A 120 4.78 12.32 -14.87
N ASN A 121 4.56 13.42 -15.59
CA ASN A 121 5.56 14.03 -16.49
C ASN A 121 6.16 15.34 -15.92
N LYS A 122 5.97 15.56 -14.61
CA LYS A 122 6.46 16.73 -13.87
C LYS A 122 7.24 16.25 -12.64
N SER A 123 8.23 17.02 -12.24
CA SER A 123 9.09 16.74 -11.09
C SER A 123 8.49 17.24 -9.77
N ASN A 124 9.07 16.80 -8.65
CA ASN A 124 8.70 17.23 -7.30
C ASN A 124 7.22 16.95 -6.98
N ILE A 125 6.77 15.72 -7.23
CA ILE A 125 5.37 15.31 -7.00
C ILE A 125 5.34 14.25 -5.91
N THR A 126 4.44 14.44 -4.93
CA THR A 126 3.99 13.37 -4.04
C THR A 126 2.53 13.05 -4.33
N ILE A 127 2.21 11.78 -4.64
CA ILE A 127 0.84 11.25 -4.64
C ILE A 127 0.64 10.49 -3.34
N ALA A 128 -0.16 11.03 -2.42
CA ALA A 128 -0.36 10.50 -1.08
C ALA A 128 -1.71 9.77 -0.96
N GLY A 129 -1.78 8.53 -1.46
CA GLY A 129 -3.00 7.73 -1.47
C GLY A 129 -3.57 7.42 -0.08
N GLN A 130 -2.75 7.45 0.98
CA GLN A 130 -3.16 7.26 2.37
C GLN A 130 -4.07 8.39 2.89
N SER A 131 -4.10 9.54 2.21
CA SER A 131 -5.02 10.64 2.52
C SER A 131 -6.47 10.37 2.11
N ALA A 132 -6.70 9.42 1.18
CA ALA A 132 -8.04 9.11 0.71
C ALA A 132 -8.90 8.54 1.86
N PRO A 133 -10.13 9.04 2.04
CA PRO A 133 -11.04 8.51 3.05
C PRO A 133 -11.47 7.07 2.72
N GLY A 134 -12.26 6.45 3.60
CA GLY A 134 -12.84 5.12 3.34
C GLY A 134 -11.80 4.07 2.98
N ASP A 135 -12.05 3.26 1.96
CA ASP A 135 -11.14 2.18 1.53
C ASP A 135 -9.97 2.67 0.64
N GLY A 136 -9.93 3.96 0.33
CA GLY A 136 -8.87 4.60 -0.45
C GLY A 136 -9.14 4.67 -1.96
N ILE A 137 -8.06 4.75 -2.75
CA ILE A 137 -8.14 4.99 -4.20
C ILE A 137 -7.61 3.81 -5.00
N ALA A 138 -8.33 3.48 -6.07
CA ALA A 138 -7.87 2.60 -7.14
C ALA A 138 -7.91 3.32 -8.49
N ILE A 139 -7.04 2.90 -9.41
CA ILE A 139 -6.96 3.37 -10.80
C ILE A 139 -7.13 2.15 -11.71
N ARG A 140 -7.91 2.27 -12.78
CA ARG A 140 -8.13 1.17 -13.74
C ARG A 140 -8.13 1.63 -15.20
N ASN A 141 -8.23 0.64 -16.09
CA ASN A 141 -8.31 0.71 -17.55
C ASN A 141 -7.02 1.08 -18.28
N HIS A 142 -6.20 1.99 -17.74
CA HIS A 142 -4.95 2.42 -18.38
C HIS A 142 -3.79 2.50 -17.40
N THR A 143 -2.58 2.55 -17.94
CA THR A 143 -1.32 2.62 -17.20
C THR A 143 -1.18 3.95 -16.46
N LEU A 144 -0.73 3.88 -15.21
CA LEU A 144 -0.10 5.01 -14.53
C LEU A 144 1.40 4.99 -14.84
N GLY A 145 1.91 6.02 -15.50
CA GLY A 145 3.32 6.08 -15.91
C GLY A 145 4.10 7.20 -15.21
N ILE A 146 5.41 7.02 -15.08
CA ILE A 146 6.36 8.09 -14.78
C ILE A 146 7.31 8.21 -15.98
N GLY A 147 7.45 9.42 -16.51
CA GLY A 147 8.19 9.63 -17.76
C GLY A 147 8.67 11.07 -17.94
N ASN A 148 9.16 11.34 -19.15
CA ASN A 148 9.60 12.66 -19.59
C ASN A 148 10.66 13.30 -18.67
N GLY A 149 11.59 12.49 -18.15
CA GLY A 149 12.68 12.95 -17.29
C GLY A 149 12.23 13.48 -15.92
N ALA A 150 11.00 13.18 -15.48
CA ALA A 150 10.49 13.60 -14.17
C ALA A 150 11.43 13.13 -13.04
N HIS A 151 11.62 13.96 -12.03
CA HIS A 151 12.47 13.62 -10.90
C HIS A 151 11.88 14.01 -9.56
N ASP A 152 12.35 13.37 -8.49
CA ASP A 152 11.84 13.56 -7.14
C ASP A 152 10.34 13.24 -7.07
N VAL A 153 9.99 12.00 -7.41
CA VAL A 153 8.60 11.51 -7.44
C VAL A 153 8.38 10.50 -6.33
N VAL A 154 7.34 10.73 -5.54
CA VAL A 154 6.88 9.84 -4.45
C VAL A 154 5.46 9.39 -4.77
N VAL A 155 5.22 8.09 -4.87
CA VAL A 155 3.87 7.52 -5.03
C VAL A 155 3.62 6.52 -3.92
N ARG A 156 2.57 6.76 -3.11
CA ARG A 156 2.24 5.89 -1.98
C ARG A 156 0.77 5.53 -1.88
N HIS A 157 0.49 4.34 -1.36
CA HIS A 157 -0.84 3.90 -0.90
C HIS A 157 -1.96 3.97 -1.97
N ILE A 158 -1.65 3.60 -3.21
CA ILE A 158 -2.65 3.51 -4.29
C ILE A 158 -2.75 2.10 -4.87
N ARG A 159 -3.92 1.76 -5.42
CA ARG A 159 -4.15 0.50 -6.13
C ARG A 159 -4.19 0.74 -7.63
N LEU A 160 -3.54 -0.11 -8.40
CA LEU A 160 -3.55 -0.14 -9.85
C LEU A 160 -4.18 -1.46 -10.29
N ARG A 161 -5.34 -1.37 -10.92
CA ARG A 161 -6.20 -2.49 -11.31
C ARG A 161 -6.50 -2.35 -12.80
N THR A 162 -5.48 -2.39 -13.66
CA THR A 162 -5.61 -1.96 -15.06
C THR A 162 -6.67 -2.77 -15.79
N GLY A 163 -6.56 -4.10 -15.78
CA GLY A 163 -7.56 -5.01 -16.33
C GLY A 163 -7.89 -4.75 -17.81
N ALA A 164 -6.96 -4.13 -18.53
CA ALA A 164 -7.10 -3.80 -19.93
C ALA A 164 -7.03 -5.06 -20.79
N SER A 165 -7.60 -4.98 -22.00
CA SER A 165 -7.57 -6.08 -22.97
C SER A 165 -6.42 -5.99 -23.97
N ASP A 166 -5.80 -4.82 -24.10
CA ASP A 166 -4.62 -4.56 -24.91
C ASP A 166 -3.36 -4.55 -24.04
N ASP A 167 -2.19 -4.77 -24.65
CA ASP A 167 -0.90 -4.91 -23.96
C ASP A 167 -0.54 -3.63 -23.19
N ARG A 168 -0.59 -3.72 -21.85
CA ARG A 168 -0.37 -2.59 -20.94
C ARG A 168 0.14 -3.03 -19.59
N ASP A 169 1.07 -2.23 -19.07
CA ASP A 169 1.46 -2.29 -17.68
C ASP A 169 0.42 -1.66 -16.75
N SER A 170 0.36 -2.12 -15.50
CA SER A 170 -0.36 -1.37 -14.48
C SER A 170 0.39 -0.10 -14.08
N MET A 171 1.71 -0.21 -13.93
CA MET A 171 2.62 0.91 -13.81
C MET A 171 3.83 0.73 -14.71
N TRP A 172 4.17 1.78 -15.46
CA TRP A 172 5.39 1.81 -16.26
C TRP A 172 6.22 3.07 -15.97
N ILE A 173 7.40 2.86 -15.40
CA ILE A 173 8.39 3.92 -15.16
C ILE A 173 9.37 3.85 -16.33
N SER A 174 9.30 4.82 -17.23
CA SER A 174 10.02 4.80 -18.52
C SER A 174 11.09 5.88 -18.65
N SER A 175 11.02 6.93 -17.84
CA SER A 175 12.09 7.94 -17.77
C SER A 175 11.98 8.73 -16.48
N GLY A 176 13.11 9.00 -15.83
CA GLY A 176 13.16 9.84 -14.63
C GLY A 176 14.24 9.46 -13.64
N ARG A 177 14.35 10.21 -12.53
CA ARG A 177 15.32 9.89 -11.47
C ARG A 177 14.88 10.26 -10.07
N ASN A 178 15.43 9.59 -9.05
CA ASN A 178 15.07 9.79 -7.64
C ASN A 178 13.57 9.56 -7.45
N ILE A 179 13.16 8.30 -7.59
CA ILE A 179 11.76 7.89 -7.57
C ILE A 179 11.57 6.85 -6.47
N ILE A 180 10.50 6.98 -5.69
CA ILE A 180 10.09 5.95 -4.74
C ILE A 180 8.62 5.59 -4.91
N ILE A 181 8.38 4.29 -5.05
CA ILE A 181 7.06 3.65 -5.06
C ILE A 181 6.97 2.84 -3.77
N ASP A 182 6.06 3.21 -2.87
CA ASP A 182 5.92 2.55 -1.57
C ASP A 182 4.45 2.23 -1.29
N HIS A 183 4.16 1.01 -0.80
CA HIS A 183 2.77 0.58 -0.55
C HIS A 183 1.88 0.81 -1.77
N VAL A 184 2.21 0.21 -2.90
CA VAL A 184 1.31 0.14 -4.06
C VAL A 184 0.81 -1.29 -4.21
N SER A 185 -0.42 -1.46 -4.71
CA SER A 185 -0.91 -2.78 -5.15
C SER A 185 -1.23 -2.73 -6.63
N GLY A 186 -0.37 -3.34 -7.45
CA GLY A 186 -0.59 -3.54 -8.87
C GLY A 186 -1.17 -4.92 -9.17
N SER A 187 -2.20 -4.95 -10.01
CA SER A 187 -2.71 -6.18 -10.62
C SER A 187 -3.28 -5.98 -12.00
N TRP A 188 -3.42 -7.10 -12.71
CA TRP A 188 -4.15 -7.21 -13.97
C TRP A 188 -3.55 -6.34 -15.09
N GLY A 189 -2.23 -6.24 -15.11
CA GLY A 189 -1.51 -5.84 -16.31
C GLY A 189 -1.57 -6.95 -17.36
N SER A 190 -1.66 -6.56 -18.61
CA SER A 190 -1.74 -7.45 -19.78
C SER A 190 -0.39 -7.63 -20.48
N ASP A 191 0.57 -6.73 -20.23
CA ASP A 191 1.99 -6.88 -20.58
C ASP A 191 2.76 -7.25 -19.29
N GLU A 192 3.21 -6.28 -18.49
CA GLU A 192 3.64 -6.47 -17.11
C GLU A 192 2.70 -5.86 -16.06
N VAL A 193 2.96 -6.07 -14.77
CA VAL A 193 2.21 -5.40 -13.70
C VAL A 193 2.88 -4.10 -13.31
N ILE A 194 4.12 -4.13 -12.81
CA ILE A 194 4.90 -2.93 -12.48
C ILE A 194 6.30 -3.08 -13.05
N SER A 195 6.67 -2.22 -13.99
CA SER A 195 7.99 -2.23 -14.63
C SER A 195 8.71 -0.89 -14.51
N ALA A 196 10.04 -0.98 -14.52
CA ALA A 196 10.94 0.15 -14.71
C ALA A 196 11.94 -0.21 -15.82
N SER A 197 12.03 0.62 -16.84
CA SER A 197 12.89 0.38 -18.01
C SER A 197 13.28 1.69 -18.67
N ARG A 198 14.18 1.62 -19.64
CA ARG A 198 14.67 2.75 -20.43
C ARG A 198 15.44 3.75 -19.57
N ASP A 199 15.01 5.00 -19.56
CA ASP A 199 15.80 6.15 -19.10
C ASP A 199 15.57 6.46 -17.61
N VAL A 200 15.70 5.45 -16.74
CA VAL A 200 15.40 5.55 -15.31
C VAL A 200 16.66 5.44 -14.46
N GLN A 201 16.75 6.22 -13.38
CA GLN A 201 17.90 6.25 -12.47
C GLN A 201 17.44 6.38 -11.00
N ASN A 202 18.15 5.78 -10.05
CA ASN A 202 17.88 5.92 -8.60
C ASN A 202 16.41 5.66 -8.22
N LEU A 203 15.99 4.41 -8.27
CA LEU A 203 14.61 3.97 -8.03
C LEU A 203 14.53 3.05 -6.80
N THR A 204 13.56 3.29 -5.93
CA THR A 204 13.11 2.31 -4.94
C THR A 204 11.68 1.87 -5.23
N VAL A 205 11.42 0.56 -5.21
CA VAL A 205 10.08 -0.03 -5.10
C VAL A 205 10.03 -0.86 -3.82
N GLN A 206 9.18 -0.45 -2.87
CA GLN A 206 9.09 -1.08 -1.57
C GLN A 206 7.66 -1.36 -1.11
N ASN A 207 7.50 -2.36 -0.24
CA ASN A 207 6.22 -2.72 0.38
C ASN A 207 5.07 -2.88 -0.62
N THR A 208 5.34 -3.33 -1.85
CA THR A 208 4.38 -3.30 -2.96
C THR A 208 3.91 -4.71 -3.33
N ILE A 209 2.62 -4.86 -3.68
CA ILE A 209 2.06 -6.11 -4.22
C ILE A 209 2.01 -6.01 -5.75
N ILE A 210 2.55 -7.02 -6.43
CA ILE A 210 2.67 -7.13 -7.89
C ILE A 210 2.09 -8.48 -8.28
N SER A 211 0.83 -8.51 -8.72
CA SER A 211 0.10 -9.78 -8.80
C SER A 211 -0.85 -9.92 -9.96
N GLU A 212 -1.12 -11.17 -10.36
CA GLU A 212 -2.15 -11.50 -11.35
C GLU A 212 -2.05 -10.71 -12.65
N ALA A 213 -0.88 -10.74 -13.27
CA ALA A 213 -0.82 -10.43 -14.70
C ALA A 213 -1.81 -11.31 -15.50
N LEU A 214 -2.45 -10.75 -16.52
CA LEU A 214 -3.52 -11.40 -17.27
C LEU A 214 -2.95 -12.26 -18.42
N ASN A 215 -3.07 -13.58 -18.31
CA ASN A 215 -2.42 -14.54 -19.21
C ASN A 215 -3.17 -14.77 -20.55
N ARG A 216 -3.80 -13.74 -21.11
CA ARG A 216 -4.67 -13.86 -22.31
C ARG A 216 -3.93 -14.35 -23.55
N ALA A 217 -2.67 -13.91 -23.71
CA ALA A 217 -1.83 -14.21 -24.86
C ALA A 217 -0.67 -15.17 -24.51
N GLY A 218 -0.75 -15.88 -23.37
CA GLY A 218 0.43 -16.58 -22.83
C GLY A 218 1.49 -15.63 -22.25
N HIS A 219 1.13 -14.36 -22.04
CA HIS A 219 1.98 -13.28 -21.57
C HIS A 219 1.36 -12.71 -20.29
N ALA A 220 1.93 -13.07 -19.13
CA ALA A 220 1.44 -12.64 -17.82
C ALA A 220 2.62 -12.45 -16.88
N PHE A 221 3.25 -11.29 -16.96
CA PHE A 221 4.54 -11.05 -16.34
C PHE A 221 4.49 -10.03 -15.21
N GLY A 222 5.33 -10.22 -14.20
CA GLY A 222 5.36 -9.34 -13.03
C GLY A 222 5.97 -7.98 -13.36
N SER A 223 7.24 -7.99 -13.77
CA SER A 223 8.08 -6.81 -13.89
C SER A 223 9.24 -7.00 -14.87
N ILE A 224 9.44 -6.04 -15.77
CA ILE A 224 10.75 -5.75 -16.35
C ILE A 224 11.47 -4.75 -15.44
N ILE A 225 12.72 -5.04 -15.12
CA ILE A 225 13.60 -4.15 -14.35
C ILE A 225 14.87 -3.92 -15.17
N ALA A 226 14.88 -2.82 -15.92
CA ALA A 226 15.97 -2.47 -16.81
C ALA A 226 16.33 -0.98 -16.72
N SER A 227 17.51 -0.67 -17.23
CA SER A 227 18.06 0.68 -17.24
C SER A 227 18.98 0.86 -18.44
N ALA A 228 18.92 2.06 -19.04
CA ALA A 228 19.90 2.56 -20.00
C ALA A 228 21.08 3.30 -19.35
N HIS A 229 21.20 3.21 -18.02
CA HIS A 229 22.17 3.94 -17.20
C HIS A 229 22.88 3.04 -16.20
N ASP A 230 24.13 3.38 -15.93
CA ASP A 230 24.87 2.88 -14.78
C ASP A 230 24.33 3.52 -13.49
N THR A 231 23.28 2.90 -12.96
CA THR A 231 22.51 3.41 -11.82
C THR A 231 22.27 2.30 -10.79
N THR A 232 21.55 2.62 -9.72
CA THR A 232 21.14 1.65 -8.71
C THR A 232 19.63 1.66 -8.54
N TYR A 233 19.03 0.47 -8.52
CA TYR A 233 17.65 0.26 -8.11
C TYR A 233 17.60 -0.60 -6.85
N SER A 234 16.62 -0.33 -5.98
CA SER A 234 16.30 -1.12 -4.81
C SER A 234 14.86 -1.62 -4.88
N TRP A 235 14.67 -2.93 -4.86
CA TRP A 235 13.37 -3.58 -4.86
C TRP A 235 13.32 -4.49 -3.63
N HIS A 236 12.59 -4.06 -2.60
CA HIS A 236 12.57 -4.79 -1.34
C HIS A 236 11.22 -4.83 -0.62
N HIS A 237 11.01 -5.88 0.18
CA HIS A 237 9.75 -6.07 0.90
C HIS A 237 8.52 -6.09 -0.02
N ASN A 238 8.67 -6.55 -1.27
CA ASN A 238 7.58 -6.66 -2.24
C ASN A 238 7.04 -8.09 -2.31
N LEU A 239 5.79 -8.22 -2.76
CA LEU A 239 5.15 -9.49 -3.07
C LEU A 239 4.91 -9.60 -4.58
N TRP A 240 5.58 -10.55 -5.25
CA TRP A 240 5.15 -11.03 -6.56
C TRP A 240 4.29 -12.28 -6.38
N ALA A 241 3.07 -12.28 -6.90
CA ALA A 241 2.16 -13.41 -6.73
C ALA A 241 1.34 -13.70 -7.98
N ASN A 242 1.23 -14.98 -8.36
CA ASN A 242 0.31 -15.44 -9.40
C ASN A 242 0.58 -14.84 -10.79
N ASN A 243 1.84 -14.53 -11.11
CA ASN A 243 2.29 -14.16 -12.44
C ASN A 243 2.98 -15.37 -13.09
N VAL A 244 2.89 -15.53 -14.41
CA VAL A 244 3.54 -16.65 -15.12
C VAL A 244 5.06 -16.60 -14.98
N SER A 245 5.66 -15.42 -15.12
CA SER A 245 7.11 -15.22 -15.08
C SER A 245 7.49 -13.76 -14.84
N ARG A 246 8.78 -13.41 -15.06
CA ARG A 246 9.37 -12.10 -14.85
C ARG A 246 9.03 -11.54 -13.46
N ASN A 247 9.35 -12.32 -12.43
CA ASN A 247 9.25 -11.91 -11.03
C ASN A 247 10.65 -11.81 -10.39
N PRO A 248 11.49 -10.84 -10.76
CA PRO A 248 11.43 -9.95 -11.94
C PRO A 248 12.16 -10.54 -13.17
N ARG A 249 12.14 -9.82 -14.30
CA ARG A 249 13.16 -9.94 -15.38
C ARG A 249 14.13 -8.75 -15.32
N PRO A 250 15.32 -8.90 -14.71
CA PRO A 250 16.39 -7.92 -14.84
C PRO A 250 16.92 -7.85 -16.28
N GLY A 251 17.17 -6.66 -16.80
CA GLY A 251 17.74 -6.44 -18.14
C GLY A 251 18.49 -5.11 -18.26
N THR A 252 19.04 -4.82 -19.43
CA THR A 252 19.55 -3.47 -19.77
C THR A 252 18.82 -2.94 -21.00
N ASP A 253 18.83 -1.63 -21.16
CA ASP A 253 18.31 -0.96 -22.36
C ASP A 253 19.43 -0.17 -23.01
N ALA A 254 19.41 0.01 -24.34
CA ALA A 254 20.46 0.75 -25.02
C ALA A 254 20.47 2.26 -24.61
N PRO A 255 21.65 2.88 -24.42
CA PRO A 255 22.97 2.23 -24.34
C PRO A 255 23.06 1.33 -23.10
N ASP A 256 23.71 0.16 -23.19
CA ASP A 256 23.72 -0.90 -22.16
C ASP A 256 24.97 -0.89 -21.25
N PRO A 257 25.19 0.13 -20.38
CA PRO A 257 26.38 0.18 -19.53
C PRO A 257 26.37 -0.85 -18.40
N GLY A 258 25.22 -1.51 -18.16
CA GLY A 258 24.96 -2.27 -16.95
C GLY A 258 24.37 -1.41 -15.82
N PHE A 259 23.87 -2.04 -14.77
CA PHE A 259 23.36 -1.35 -13.59
C PHE A 259 23.39 -2.25 -12.35
N ARG A 260 23.18 -1.64 -11.17
CA ARG A 260 23.08 -2.33 -9.88
C ARG A 260 21.64 -2.55 -9.49
N LEU A 261 21.28 -3.79 -9.22
CA LEU A 261 19.95 -4.18 -8.74
C LEU A 261 20.07 -4.82 -7.37
N ASP A 262 19.49 -4.15 -6.37
CA ASP A 262 19.31 -4.70 -5.05
C ASP A 262 17.92 -5.31 -4.90
N LEU A 263 17.83 -6.64 -4.91
CA LEU A 263 16.59 -7.40 -4.79
C LEU A 263 16.62 -8.17 -3.46
N ARG A 264 16.06 -7.57 -2.41
CA ARG A 264 16.13 -8.14 -1.05
C ARG A 264 14.83 -8.20 -0.29
N ASN A 265 14.68 -9.18 0.61
CA ASN A 265 13.52 -9.32 1.49
C ASN A 265 12.17 -9.41 0.74
N ASN A 266 12.15 -9.90 -0.49
CA ASN A 266 10.92 -10.02 -1.27
C ASN A 266 10.31 -11.42 -1.13
N VAL A 267 9.00 -11.50 -1.41
CA VAL A 267 8.26 -12.75 -1.49
C VAL A 267 7.84 -12.99 -2.94
N PHE A 268 8.09 -14.21 -3.42
CA PHE A 268 7.68 -14.66 -4.74
C PHE A 268 6.78 -15.88 -4.61
N SER A 269 5.60 -15.87 -5.22
CA SER A 269 4.67 -16.97 -5.06
C SER A 269 3.92 -17.36 -6.32
N ASN A 270 3.71 -18.67 -6.47
CA ASN A 270 2.91 -19.28 -7.53
C ASN A 270 3.28 -18.76 -8.94
N TRP A 271 4.58 -18.73 -9.24
CA TRP A 271 5.04 -18.49 -10.61
C TRP A 271 4.61 -19.62 -11.53
N GLY A 272 4.69 -19.42 -12.85
CA GLY A 272 4.46 -20.45 -13.85
C GLY A 272 5.74 -21.21 -14.21
N TYR A 273 6.24 -20.97 -15.42
CA TYR A 273 7.40 -21.70 -15.96
C TYR A 273 8.76 -21.14 -15.54
N ALA A 274 8.83 -19.95 -14.93
CA ALA A 274 10.05 -19.40 -14.35
C ALA A 274 9.69 -18.34 -13.30
N ALA A 275 10.40 -18.28 -12.17
CA ALA A 275 10.21 -17.22 -11.19
C ALA A 275 10.73 -15.89 -11.75
N GLY A 276 12.05 -15.76 -11.90
CA GLY A 276 12.71 -14.65 -12.56
C GLY A 276 13.83 -15.12 -13.48
N TYR A 277 14.19 -14.30 -14.47
CA TYR A 277 15.29 -14.61 -15.40
C TYR A 277 15.89 -13.33 -16.03
N SER A 278 17.13 -13.39 -16.52
CA SER A 278 17.72 -12.39 -17.42
C SER A 278 17.99 -12.95 -18.82
N GLY A 279 18.11 -12.07 -19.82
CA GLY A 279 18.48 -12.44 -21.19
C GLY A 279 19.99 -12.58 -21.37
N SER A 280 20.38 -13.25 -22.47
CA SER A 280 21.78 -13.38 -22.91
C SER A 280 22.35 -12.11 -23.52
N ASP A 281 21.48 -11.27 -24.06
CA ASP A 281 21.84 -10.08 -24.83
C ASP A 281 21.91 -8.82 -23.95
N ASP A 282 21.59 -8.96 -22.65
CA ASP A 282 21.68 -7.88 -21.67
C ASP A 282 23.14 -7.58 -21.31
N GLY A 283 23.45 -6.29 -21.10
CA GLY A 283 24.68 -5.84 -20.48
C GLY A 283 24.83 -6.38 -19.04
N PRO A 284 25.98 -6.16 -18.40
CA PRO A 284 26.22 -6.74 -17.08
C PRO A 284 25.34 -6.13 -15.99
N ILE A 285 24.68 -6.99 -15.20
CA ILE A 285 23.82 -6.55 -14.10
C ILE A 285 24.43 -7.02 -12.79
N GLU A 286 24.76 -6.08 -11.92
CA GLU A 286 25.29 -6.31 -10.58
C GLU A 286 24.13 -6.57 -9.62
N LEU A 287 23.83 -7.84 -9.39
CA LEU A 287 22.65 -8.28 -8.66
C LEU A 287 23.00 -8.67 -7.22
N ASN A 288 22.39 -8.01 -6.25
CA ASN A 288 22.25 -8.52 -4.89
C ASN A 288 20.90 -9.24 -4.78
N TYR A 289 20.91 -10.55 -4.51
CA TYR A 289 19.70 -11.37 -4.30
C TYR A 289 19.71 -11.90 -2.85
N ILE A 290 19.14 -11.14 -1.92
CA ILE A 290 19.36 -11.34 -0.47
C ILE A 290 18.05 -11.57 0.28
N ASN A 291 17.99 -12.61 1.11
CA ASN A 291 16.88 -12.88 2.03
C ASN A 291 15.49 -12.84 1.38
N ASN A 292 15.39 -13.27 0.13
CA ASN A 292 14.10 -13.44 -0.53
C ASN A 292 13.48 -14.80 -0.15
N TYR A 293 12.15 -14.86 -0.11
CA TYR A 293 11.40 -16.10 0.16
C TYR A 293 10.53 -16.47 -1.04
N LEU A 294 10.80 -17.62 -1.63
CA LEU A 294 10.04 -18.15 -2.75
C LEU A 294 9.13 -19.29 -2.28
N VAL A 295 7.84 -19.21 -2.63
CA VAL A 295 6.82 -20.20 -2.27
C VAL A 295 6.11 -20.70 -3.52
N ALA A 296 6.42 -21.92 -3.95
CA ALA A 296 5.78 -22.54 -5.10
C ALA A 296 4.28 -22.72 -4.85
N GLY A 297 3.49 -22.52 -5.91
CA GLY A 297 2.06 -22.76 -5.90
C GLY A 297 1.64 -23.79 -6.94
N PRO A 298 0.33 -23.98 -7.14
CA PRO A 298 -0.21 -24.97 -8.08
C PRO A 298 0.34 -24.80 -9.52
N ASN A 299 0.61 -23.57 -9.96
CA ASN A 299 1.13 -23.31 -11.31
C ASN A 299 2.65 -23.42 -11.45
N SER A 300 3.40 -23.51 -10.35
CA SER A 300 4.86 -23.49 -10.41
C SER A 300 5.41 -24.79 -10.98
N THR A 301 6.03 -24.69 -12.15
CA THR A 301 6.72 -25.82 -12.81
C THR A 301 8.24 -25.69 -12.76
N ALA A 302 8.76 -24.46 -12.66
CA ALA A 302 10.20 -24.23 -12.43
C ALA A 302 10.57 -24.37 -10.95
N THR A 303 11.80 -24.84 -10.72
CA THR A 303 12.43 -24.95 -9.41
C THR A 303 13.48 -23.87 -9.16
N CYS A 304 13.74 -23.01 -10.15
CA CYS A 304 14.72 -21.94 -10.08
C CYS A 304 14.11 -20.65 -9.51
N ALA A 305 14.88 -19.97 -8.68
CA ALA A 305 14.56 -18.65 -8.13
C ALA A 305 14.91 -17.52 -9.12
N MET A 306 16.06 -17.64 -9.77
CA MET A 306 16.54 -16.72 -10.79
C MET A 306 17.39 -17.49 -11.79
N GLU A 307 17.11 -17.31 -13.08
CA GLU A 307 17.89 -17.85 -14.18
C GLU A 307 18.73 -16.76 -14.85
N SER A 308 20.03 -16.99 -15.02
CA SER A 308 20.92 -16.06 -15.74
C SER A 308 21.17 -16.52 -17.17
N GLY A 309 20.82 -15.68 -18.14
CA GLY A 309 21.23 -15.82 -19.54
C GLY A 309 22.73 -15.55 -19.77
N GLY A 310 23.48 -15.12 -18.74
CA GLY A 310 24.92 -14.81 -18.80
C GLY A 310 25.29 -13.42 -18.30
N SER A 311 24.31 -12.53 -18.17
CA SER A 311 24.47 -11.11 -17.80
C SER A 311 24.55 -10.85 -16.29
N LEU A 312 24.07 -11.76 -15.44
CA LEU A 312 23.98 -11.53 -13.99
C LEU A 312 25.30 -11.79 -13.26
N ARG A 313 25.82 -10.74 -12.63
CA ARG A 313 26.92 -10.80 -11.66
C ARG A 313 26.34 -10.81 -10.26
N THR A 314 26.08 -11.99 -9.74
CA THR A 314 25.20 -12.17 -8.59
C THR A 314 25.96 -12.41 -7.29
N TYR A 315 25.67 -11.59 -6.27
CA TYR A 315 25.83 -11.96 -4.88
C TYR A 315 24.50 -12.46 -4.34
N GLN A 316 24.49 -13.61 -3.66
CA GLN A 316 23.29 -14.16 -3.04
C GLN A 316 23.57 -14.59 -1.60
N SER A 317 22.61 -14.34 -0.69
CA SER A 317 22.70 -14.76 0.70
C SER A 317 21.32 -14.91 1.34
N GLY A 318 21.18 -15.89 2.23
CA GLY A 318 20.04 -16.08 3.14
C GLY A 318 18.65 -16.25 2.49
N ASN A 319 18.58 -16.55 1.19
CA ASN A 319 17.32 -16.83 0.50
C ASN A 319 16.72 -18.17 0.93
N MET A 320 15.39 -18.28 0.86
CA MET A 320 14.65 -19.52 1.11
C MET A 320 13.74 -19.85 -0.07
N ILE A 321 13.63 -21.14 -0.39
CA ILE A 321 12.72 -21.65 -1.42
C ILE A 321 11.93 -22.84 -0.88
N ASP A 322 10.62 -22.79 -1.10
CA ASP A 322 9.66 -23.84 -0.77
C ASP A 322 9.02 -24.35 -2.06
N LEU A 323 9.29 -25.61 -2.41
CA LEU A 323 8.86 -26.24 -3.66
C LEU A 323 7.85 -27.38 -3.45
N ASN A 324 7.59 -27.77 -2.21
CA ASN A 324 6.91 -29.04 -1.92
C ASN A 324 5.38 -28.95 -2.02
N LYS A 325 4.82 -27.72 -2.02
CA LYS A 325 3.38 -27.43 -2.15
C LYS A 325 2.51 -28.14 -1.10
N ASN A 326 3.04 -28.33 0.11
CA ASN A 326 2.38 -29.08 1.18
C ASN A 326 1.39 -28.23 2.00
N GLY A 327 1.19 -26.95 1.65
CA GLY A 327 0.33 -26.01 2.36
C GLY A 327 0.94 -25.46 3.65
N ARG A 328 2.25 -25.66 3.87
CA ARG A 328 3.03 -25.09 4.97
C ARG A 328 4.17 -24.27 4.39
N VAL A 329 4.60 -23.26 5.13
CA VAL A 329 5.73 -22.41 4.74
C VAL A 329 6.95 -22.92 5.47
N ASP A 330 7.62 -23.90 4.87
CA ASP A 330 8.75 -24.64 5.46
C ASP A 330 9.94 -24.79 4.49
N GLY A 331 10.08 -23.80 3.60
CA GLY A 331 11.18 -23.69 2.67
C GLY A 331 12.57 -23.72 3.31
N SER A 332 13.58 -23.89 2.48
CA SER A 332 14.97 -24.02 2.93
C SER A 332 15.92 -23.16 2.11
N ASN A 333 17.07 -22.82 2.70
CA ASN A 333 18.16 -22.18 1.98
C ASN A 333 19.00 -23.24 1.27
N THR A 334 18.81 -23.39 -0.04
CA THR A 334 19.59 -24.30 -0.89
C THR A 334 20.81 -23.63 -1.53
N GLY A 335 21.13 -22.39 -1.14
CA GLY A 335 22.24 -21.60 -1.67
C GLY A 335 22.19 -21.48 -3.19
N TRP A 336 23.31 -21.75 -3.86
CA TRP A 336 23.37 -21.74 -5.32
C TRP A 336 22.51 -22.82 -6.00
N GLY A 337 21.97 -23.80 -5.25
CA GLY A 337 21.10 -24.85 -5.78
C GLY A 337 19.73 -24.33 -6.27
N MET A 338 19.29 -23.15 -5.84
CA MET A 338 18.06 -22.51 -6.36
C MET A 338 18.31 -21.60 -7.57
N PHE A 339 19.56 -21.40 -8.01
CA PHE A 339 19.88 -20.52 -9.14
C PHE A 339 20.22 -21.35 -10.38
N CYS A 340 19.82 -20.87 -11.55
CA CYS A 340 20.00 -21.58 -12.82
C CYS A 340 20.72 -20.72 -13.86
N GLY A 341 21.24 -21.37 -14.91
CA GLY A 341 21.99 -20.69 -15.95
C GLY A 341 23.36 -20.18 -15.48
N ASN A 342 23.93 -19.26 -16.26
CA ASN A 342 25.32 -18.83 -16.14
C ASN A 342 25.43 -17.57 -15.29
N HIS A 343 25.42 -17.72 -13.97
CA HIS A 343 25.71 -16.62 -13.03
C HIS A 343 27.21 -16.39 -12.88
N VAL A 344 27.65 -15.13 -12.96
CA VAL A 344 28.99 -14.72 -12.51
C VAL A 344 28.93 -14.47 -11.00
N ARG A 345 29.20 -15.52 -10.22
CA ARG A 345 29.06 -15.51 -8.76
C ARG A 345 30.04 -14.54 -8.09
N GLN A 346 29.54 -13.71 -7.19
CA GLN A 346 30.33 -12.78 -6.39
C GLN A 346 30.45 -13.28 -4.94
N SER A 347 31.58 -13.02 -4.31
CA SER A 347 31.85 -13.38 -2.90
C SER A 347 31.42 -12.33 -1.90
N SER A 348 31.10 -11.12 -2.35
CA SER A 348 30.67 -9.99 -1.52
C SER A 348 29.52 -9.26 -2.18
N GLU A 349 28.71 -8.61 -1.35
CA GLU A 349 27.62 -7.74 -1.78
C GLU A 349 28.15 -6.57 -2.62
N TRP A 350 27.41 -6.22 -3.68
CA TRP A 350 27.66 -5.00 -4.44
C TRP A 350 27.29 -3.76 -3.61
N PRO A 351 28.07 -2.68 -3.70
CA PRO A 351 27.79 -1.47 -2.94
C PRO A 351 26.50 -0.81 -3.45
N VAL A 352 25.47 -0.83 -2.60
CA VAL A 352 24.16 -0.22 -2.86
C VAL A 352 23.72 0.59 -1.62
N PRO A 353 22.80 1.55 -1.77
CA PRO A 353 22.21 2.25 -0.64
C PRO A 353 21.53 1.29 0.34
N SER A 354 21.63 1.60 1.64
CA SER A 354 21.17 0.71 2.71
C SER A 354 19.66 0.46 2.67
N VAL A 355 19.30 -0.79 2.99
CA VAL A 355 17.93 -1.27 3.20
C VAL A 355 17.93 -2.14 4.44
N THR A 356 16.94 -1.98 5.32
CA THR A 356 16.78 -2.85 6.49
C THR A 356 16.65 -4.29 6.02
N THR A 357 17.56 -5.15 6.47
CA THR A 357 17.70 -6.51 5.95
C THR A 357 17.17 -7.52 6.96
N ASP A 358 15.92 -7.94 6.77
CA ASP A 358 15.26 -9.01 7.52
C ASP A 358 15.78 -10.38 7.07
N SER A 359 15.65 -11.41 7.92
CA SER A 359 15.76 -12.80 7.43
C SER A 359 14.66 -13.11 6.41
N ALA A 360 14.87 -14.06 5.49
CA ALA A 360 13.82 -14.41 4.51
C ALA A 360 12.48 -14.78 5.16
N GLY A 361 12.49 -15.52 6.27
CA GLY A 361 11.26 -15.86 7.00
C GLY A 361 10.59 -14.65 7.66
N THR A 362 11.36 -13.72 8.20
CA THR A 362 10.85 -12.45 8.73
C THR A 362 10.27 -11.58 7.62
N ALA A 363 10.96 -11.49 6.48
CA ALA A 363 10.49 -10.80 5.29
C ALA A 363 9.18 -11.40 4.79
N TYR A 364 9.05 -12.73 4.72
CA TYR A 364 7.81 -13.41 4.38
C TYR A 364 6.64 -12.96 5.27
N ALA A 365 6.83 -13.02 6.59
CA ALA A 365 5.78 -12.64 7.53
C ALA A 365 5.41 -11.15 7.43
N ARG A 366 6.42 -10.27 7.30
CA ARG A 366 6.23 -8.82 7.19
C ARG A 366 5.52 -8.45 5.89
N VAL A 367 5.97 -8.95 4.75
CA VAL A 367 5.42 -8.60 3.43
C VAL A 367 3.95 -8.99 3.33
N LEU A 368 3.56 -10.16 3.83
CA LEU A 368 2.16 -10.58 3.81
C LEU A 368 1.27 -9.76 4.77
N ALA A 369 1.81 -9.34 5.91
CA ALA A 369 1.07 -8.53 6.87
C ALA A 369 0.96 -7.06 6.43
N GLN A 370 2.07 -6.47 5.98
CA GLN A 370 2.26 -5.01 5.82
C GLN A 370 2.34 -4.56 4.35
N GLY A 371 2.63 -5.43 3.38
CA GLY A 371 2.80 -5.00 1.98
C GLY A 371 1.49 -4.63 1.28
N GLY A 372 1.55 -3.82 0.23
CA GLY A 372 0.43 -3.39 -0.61
C GLY A 372 -0.16 -2.03 -0.23
N ALA A 373 -1.17 -1.59 -0.96
CA ALA A 373 -1.71 -0.24 -0.89
C ALA A 373 -2.20 0.19 0.50
N MET A 374 -2.92 -0.68 1.19
CA MET A 374 -3.55 -0.37 2.48
C MET A 374 -3.56 -1.63 3.34
N PRO A 375 -2.47 -1.97 4.06
CA PRO A 375 -2.40 -3.20 4.84
C PRO A 375 -3.46 -3.25 5.94
N TRP A 376 -3.90 -2.09 6.46
CA TRP A 376 -4.99 -2.02 7.45
C TRP A 376 -6.41 -2.08 6.87
N ARG A 377 -6.57 -1.94 5.55
CA ARG A 377 -7.85 -1.98 4.82
C ARG A 377 -7.64 -2.57 3.43
N ARG A 378 -7.21 -3.84 3.38
CA ARG A 378 -7.05 -4.57 2.11
C ARG A 378 -8.40 -4.65 1.40
N ASP A 379 -8.38 -4.44 0.08
CA ASP A 379 -9.55 -4.76 -0.73
C ASP A 379 -9.66 -6.29 -0.92
N ALA A 380 -10.74 -6.73 -1.56
CA ALA A 380 -10.98 -8.15 -1.80
C ALA A 380 -9.87 -8.82 -2.62
N VAL A 381 -9.15 -8.06 -3.47
CA VAL A 381 -8.07 -8.58 -4.31
C VAL A 381 -6.83 -8.83 -3.45
N ASP A 382 -6.30 -7.81 -2.77
CA ASP A 382 -5.08 -7.95 -1.96
C ASP A 382 -5.25 -8.98 -0.84
N LYS A 383 -6.45 -9.02 -0.22
CA LYS A 383 -6.79 -10.03 0.77
C LYS A 383 -6.68 -11.44 0.17
N ARG A 384 -7.30 -11.67 -0.98
CA ARG A 384 -7.27 -12.97 -1.67
C ARG A 384 -5.86 -13.35 -2.09
N ILE A 385 -5.05 -12.40 -2.57
CA ILE A 385 -3.65 -12.66 -2.93
C ILE A 385 -2.87 -13.13 -1.72
N VAL A 386 -2.87 -12.37 -0.63
CA VAL A 386 -2.17 -12.74 0.62
C VAL A 386 -2.66 -14.10 1.14
N ASP A 387 -3.98 -14.32 1.17
CA ASP A 387 -4.56 -15.60 1.60
C ASP A 387 -4.10 -16.76 0.70
N SER A 388 -3.99 -16.54 -0.61
CA SER A 388 -3.55 -17.56 -1.56
C SER A 388 -2.08 -17.95 -1.41
N VAL A 389 -1.21 -17.02 -1.02
CA VAL A 389 0.20 -17.29 -0.73
C VAL A 389 0.32 -18.14 0.53
N ARG A 390 -0.43 -17.79 1.59
CA ARG A 390 -0.42 -18.55 2.86
C ARG A 390 -0.96 -19.96 2.71
N GLN A 391 -1.98 -20.12 1.87
CA GLN A 391 -2.63 -21.42 1.61
C GLN A 391 -1.97 -22.20 0.47
N GLN A 392 -0.98 -21.62 -0.22
CA GLN A 392 -0.34 -22.17 -1.42
C GLN A 392 -1.35 -22.66 -2.48
N ASN A 393 -2.46 -21.93 -2.66
CA ASN A 393 -3.56 -22.31 -3.56
C ASN A 393 -3.90 -21.22 -4.60
N GLY A 394 -2.94 -20.34 -4.86
CA GLY A 394 -3.05 -19.30 -5.89
C GLY A 394 -3.25 -19.89 -7.29
N ARG A 395 -3.64 -19.02 -8.22
CA ARG A 395 -3.78 -19.38 -9.65
C ARG A 395 -3.41 -18.22 -10.56
N ILE A 396 -2.81 -18.54 -11.70
CA ILE A 396 -2.67 -17.62 -12.84
C ILE A 396 -4.01 -17.50 -13.55
N ILE A 397 -4.40 -16.28 -13.91
CA ILE A 397 -5.72 -15.97 -14.45
C ILE A 397 -5.61 -15.40 -15.87
N ASN A 398 -6.69 -15.51 -16.65
CA ASN A 398 -6.78 -14.89 -17.97
C ASN A 398 -7.60 -13.60 -17.91
N ASN A 399 -8.61 -13.56 -17.05
CA ASN A 399 -9.55 -12.44 -16.97
C ASN A 399 -9.77 -11.99 -15.54
N VAL A 400 -9.96 -10.68 -15.38
CA VAL A 400 -10.35 -10.04 -14.12
C VAL A 400 -11.63 -10.67 -13.54
N SER A 401 -12.56 -11.11 -14.41
CA SER A 401 -13.78 -11.81 -14.01
C SER A 401 -13.55 -13.17 -13.37
N ASP A 402 -12.42 -13.83 -13.65
CA ASP A 402 -12.12 -15.15 -13.08
C ASP A 402 -12.11 -15.06 -11.55
N VAL A 403 -11.68 -13.90 -11.01
CA VAL A 403 -11.48 -13.62 -9.58
C VAL A 403 -12.48 -12.62 -9.00
N GLY A 404 -13.60 -12.39 -9.68
CA GLY A 404 -14.72 -11.59 -9.17
C GLY A 404 -14.78 -10.15 -9.64
N GLY A 405 -13.83 -9.67 -10.45
CA GLY A 405 -13.87 -8.33 -11.01
C GLY A 405 -13.25 -7.24 -10.13
N TRP A 406 -13.42 -5.97 -10.53
CA TRP A 406 -12.99 -4.82 -9.75
C TRP A 406 -13.82 -4.70 -8.46
N PRO A 407 -13.19 -4.66 -7.28
CA PRO A 407 -13.92 -4.46 -6.03
C PRO A 407 -14.51 -3.05 -5.95
N THR A 408 -15.70 -2.94 -5.37
CA THR A 408 -16.21 -1.63 -4.92
C THR A 408 -15.45 -1.18 -3.69
N LEU A 409 -14.89 0.02 -3.73
CA LEU A 409 -14.26 0.64 -2.56
C LEU A 409 -15.30 1.50 -1.83
N VAL A 410 -15.47 1.29 -0.53
CA VAL A 410 -16.42 2.04 0.29
C VAL A 410 -15.86 3.43 0.57
N SER A 411 -16.67 4.46 0.34
CA SER A 411 -16.28 5.83 0.62
C SER A 411 -16.62 6.25 2.04
N ALA A 412 -15.79 7.13 2.60
CA ALA A 412 -16.11 7.90 3.80
C ALA A 412 -15.98 9.40 3.53
N PRO A 413 -16.57 10.27 4.36
CA PRO A 413 -16.31 11.71 4.29
C PRO A 413 -14.83 12.01 4.55
N ALA A 414 -14.26 12.94 3.80
CA ALA A 414 -12.97 13.52 4.15
C ALA A 414 -13.10 14.34 5.44
N PRO A 415 -12.09 14.36 6.32
CA PRO A 415 -12.07 15.25 7.46
C PRO A 415 -12.17 16.73 7.04
N THR A 416 -12.69 17.56 7.95
CA THR A 416 -12.65 19.01 7.78
C THR A 416 -11.20 19.49 7.82
N ASP A 417 -10.87 20.31 6.84
CA ASP A 417 -9.61 21.05 6.68
C ASP A 417 -10.03 22.46 6.23
N THR A 418 -10.02 23.38 7.19
CA THR A 418 -10.64 24.71 7.07
C THR A 418 -9.88 25.62 6.10
N ASP A 419 -8.56 25.55 6.03
CA ASP A 419 -7.74 26.37 5.15
C ASP A 419 -7.20 25.64 3.91
N SER A 420 -7.57 24.36 3.76
CA SER A 420 -7.25 23.49 2.62
C SER A 420 -5.76 23.27 2.41
N ASP A 421 -5.01 23.15 3.49
CA ASP A 421 -3.56 23.02 3.48
C ASP A 421 -3.04 21.56 3.49
N GLY A 422 -3.95 20.59 3.52
CA GLY A 422 -3.62 19.17 3.54
C GLY A 422 -3.68 18.51 4.92
N MET A 423 -3.84 19.29 5.99
CA MET A 423 -3.95 18.83 7.36
C MET A 423 -5.37 19.09 7.89
N PRO A 424 -6.02 18.11 8.54
CA PRO A 424 -7.31 18.35 9.18
C PRO A 424 -7.21 19.20 10.45
N ASP A 425 -8.26 19.96 10.75
CA ASP A 425 -8.33 20.83 11.93
C ASP A 425 -8.01 20.07 13.24
N TYR A 426 -8.44 18.80 13.35
CA TYR A 426 -8.19 17.99 14.56
C TYR A 426 -6.70 17.66 14.74
N TRP A 427 -5.96 17.50 13.65
CA TRP A 427 -4.53 17.22 13.66
C TRP A 427 -3.77 18.48 14.08
N GLU A 428 -4.13 19.60 13.46
CA GLU A 428 -3.54 20.89 13.76
C GLU A 428 -3.75 21.30 15.21
N HIS A 429 -4.97 21.20 15.73
CA HIS A 429 -5.25 21.48 17.14
C HIS A 429 -4.45 20.58 18.09
N ALA A 430 -4.26 19.30 17.75
CA ALA A 430 -3.48 18.39 18.59
C ALA A 430 -1.98 18.73 18.61
N LEU A 431 -1.46 19.39 17.56
CA LEU A 431 -0.08 19.83 17.45
C LEU A 431 0.13 21.32 17.79
N GLY A 432 -0.93 22.06 18.10
CA GLY A 432 -0.86 23.49 18.37
C GLY A 432 -0.65 24.36 17.13
N LEU A 433 -1.04 23.87 15.96
CA LEU A 433 -1.08 24.61 14.68
C LEU A 433 -2.40 25.39 14.57
N ASN A 434 -2.52 26.23 13.54
CA ASN A 434 -3.68 27.12 13.36
C ASN A 434 -4.49 26.71 12.10
N PRO A 435 -5.69 26.12 12.26
CA PRO A 435 -6.55 25.65 11.15
C PRO A 435 -7.07 26.71 10.17
N SER A 436 -6.62 27.96 10.31
CA SER A 436 -6.94 29.05 9.40
C SER A 436 -5.68 29.64 8.76
N ASN A 437 -4.54 28.95 8.86
CA ASN A 437 -3.24 29.38 8.37
C ASN A 437 -2.54 28.30 7.53
N ALA A 438 -2.95 28.21 6.27
CA ALA A 438 -2.44 27.19 5.36
C ALA A 438 -0.91 27.21 5.13
N ALA A 439 -0.21 28.26 5.53
CA ALA A 439 1.25 28.35 5.42
C ALA A 439 1.97 27.44 6.42
N ASP A 440 1.36 27.11 7.57
CA ASP A 440 2.03 26.33 8.61
C ASP A 440 2.20 24.84 8.25
N ARG A 441 1.49 24.33 7.23
CA ARG A 441 1.79 23.05 6.55
C ARG A 441 3.26 22.84 6.22
N ASN A 442 3.97 23.92 5.92
CA ASN A 442 5.37 23.93 5.51
C ASN A 442 6.35 24.26 6.65
N ASN A 443 5.85 24.48 7.87
CA ASN A 443 6.72 24.56 9.05
C ASN A 443 7.41 23.21 9.26
N THR A 444 8.67 23.25 9.65
CA THR A 444 9.48 22.06 9.94
C THR A 444 9.93 22.07 11.40
N ASP A 445 10.20 20.90 11.97
CA ASP A 445 10.92 20.79 13.24
C ASP A 445 12.36 20.29 13.01
N ALA A 446 13.02 19.85 14.08
CA ALA A 446 14.39 19.31 14.04
C ALA A 446 14.54 18.06 13.15
N THR A 447 13.46 17.35 12.81
CA THR A 447 13.50 16.21 11.88
C THR A 447 13.57 16.64 10.42
N GLY A 448 13.27 17.92 10.13
CA GLY A 448 13.28 18.48 8.77
C GLY A 448 12.02 18.19 7.94
N TYR A 449 11.12 17.32 8.41
CA TYR A 449 9.83 17.07 7.74
C TYR A 449 8.86 18.23 7.98
N THR A 450 8.05 18.57 6.98
CA THR A 450 6.99 19.57 7.14
C THR A 450 5.84 19.02 8.00
N MET A 451 5.00 19.90 8.54
CA MET A 451 3.82 19.48 9.31
C MET A 451 2.86 18.63 8.46
N LEU A 452 2.70 18.96 7.17
CA LEU A 452 1.95 18.13 6.23
C LEU A 452 2.55 16.74 6.07
N GLU A 453 3.88 16.64 5.91
CA GLU A 453 4.53 15.34 5.79
C GLU A 453 4.37 14.49 7.05
N LYS A 454 4.45 15.11 8.23
CA LYS A 454 4.19 14.40 9.49
C LYS A 454 2.77 13.83 9.54
N TYR A 455 1.79 14.57 9.07
CA TYR A 455 0.42 14.08 8.98
C TYR A 455 0.32 12.89 8.01
N LEU A 456 0.89 13.02 6.82
CA LEU A 456 0.89 11.96 5.81
C LEU A 456 1.66 10.71 6.23
N ASN A 457 2.72 10.86 7.02
CA ASN A 457 3.50 9.76 7.58
C ASN A 457 2.71 9.05 8.69
N TRP A 458 2.03 9.81 9.56
CA TRP A 458 1.15 9.24 10.58
C TRP A 458 -0.01 8.45 9.95
N LEU A 459 -0.60 8.94 8.86
CA LEU A 459 -1.63 8.21 8.11
C LEU A 459 -1.11 6.95 7.41
N ALA A 460 0.17 6.93 7.02
CA ALA A 460 0.80 5.84 6.28
C ALA A 460 1.20 4.65 7.18
N ASP A 461 1.22 4.85 8.50
CA ASP A 461 1.50 3.82 9.48
C ASP A 461 0.21 3.34 10.16
N GLY A 462 0.29 2.23 10.91
CA GLY A 462 -0.78 1.87 11.83
C GLY A 462 -1.00 3.00 12.84
N HIS A 463 -2.23 3.51 12.94
CA HIS A 463 -2.50 4.68 13.78
C HIS A 463 -3.86 4.65 14.47
N ALA A 464 -3.98 5.44 15.55
CA ALA A 464 -5.21 5.62 16.31
C ALA A 464 -5.30 7.04 16.89
N THR A 465 -6.51 7.48 17.26
CA THR A 465 -6.72 8.74 17.96
C THR A 465 -7.38 8.48 19.32
N VAL A 466 -7.07 9.34 20.30
CA VAL A 466 -7.61 9.24 21.65
C VAL A 466 -7.71 10.63 22.27
N ASP A 467 -8.71 10.85 23.11
CA ASP A 467 -8.80 12.09 23.89
C ASP A 467 -7.79 12.10 25.04
N ARG A 468 -7.31 13.28 25.41
CA ARG A 468 -6.45 13.50 26.58
C ARG A 468 -7.05 12.81 27.81
N ASN A 469 -6.21 12.10 28.56
CA ASN A 469 -6.59 11.32 29.75
C ASN A 469 -7.59 10.17 29.49
N GLY A 470 -7.88 9.84 28.22
CA GLY A 470 -8.66 8.67 27.82
C GLY A 470 -7.80 7.41 27.63
N SER A 471 -8.36 6.43 26.93
CA SER A 471 -7.62 5.28 26.40
C SER A 471 -8.24 4.85 25.08
N VAL A 472 -7.47 4.19 24.23
CA VAL A 472 -7.93 3.65 22.95
C VAL A 472 -7.52 2.20 22.80
N ASP A 473 -8.45 1.38 22.30
CA ASP A 473 -8.23 -0.01 21.98
C ASP A 473 -7.96 -0.17 20.48
N VAL A 474 -6.83 -0.76 20.13
CA VAL A 474 -6.39 -0.99 18.75
C VAL A 474 -6.34 -2.48 18.48
N ASP A 475 -7.19 -2.97 17.55
CA ASP A 475 -7.11 -4.37 17.07
C ASP A 475 -5.89 -4.52 16.15
N LEU A 476 -4.83 -5.14 16.65
CA LEU A 476 -3.58 -5.32 15.91
C LEU A 476 -3.78 -6.20 14.68
N ARG A 477 -4.79 -7.06 14.63
CA ARG A 477 -5.08 -7.83 13.40
C ARG A 477 -5.50 -6.92 12.26
N THR A 478 -6.28 -5.87 12.55
CA THR A 478 -6.72 -4.91 11.54
C THR A 478 -5.51 -4.27 10.89
N LEU A 479 -4.49 -3.89 11.66
CA LEU A 479 -3.25 -3.29 11.16
C LEU A 479 -2.34 -4.27 10.37
N ASN A 480 -2.71 -5.55 10.30
CA ASN A 480 -1.92 -6.63 9.70
C ASN A 480 -2.74 -7.43 8.68
N GLY A 481 -3.55 -6.75 7.86
CA GLY A 481 -4.33 -7.39 6.80
C GLY A 481 -5.45 -8.30 7.29
N GLY A 482 -5.83 -8.21 8.57
CA GLY A 482 -6.79 -9.12 9.21
C GLY A 482 -6.22 -10.51 9.49
N LEU A 483 -4.90 -10.69 9.41
CA LEU A 483 -4.26 -11.99 9.67
C LEU A 483 -4.38 -12.38 11.14
N ALA A 484 -4.58 -13.67 11.38
CA ALA A 484 -4.59 -14.26 12.72
C ALA A 484 -3.15 -14.52 13.18
N LEU A 485 -2.56 -13.53 13.84
CA LEU A 485 -1.19 -13.55 14.38
C LEU A 485 -1.22 -13.49 15.92
N ASN A 486 -0.15 -13.94 16.54
CA ASN A 486 0.14 -13.71 17.96
C ASN A 486 0.92 -12.40 18.11
N PHE A 487 0.58 -11.60 19.13
CA PHE A 487 1.18 -10.28 19.32
C PHE A 487 1.87 -10.14 20.68
N THR A 488 2.90 -9.32 20.72
CA THR A 488 3.40 -8.69 21.95
C THR A 488 3.48 -7.19 21.78
N VAL A 489 3.40 -6.41 22.86
CA VAL A 489 3.40 -4.94 22.80
C VAL A 489 4.45 -4.35 23.73
N ALA A 490 4.99 -3.20 23.35
CA ALA A 490 5.90 -2.42 24.19
C ALA A 490 5.55 -0.93 24.13
N SER A 491 5.53 -0.27 25.29
CA SER A 491 5.26 1.17 25.38
C SER A 491 6.34 1.95 24.65
N GLY A 492 5.92 2.94 23.88
CA GLY A 492 6.80 3.87 23.21
C GLY A 492 6.80 5.21 23.94
N SER A 493 6.58 6.30 23.20
CA SER A 493 6.55 7.65 23.77
C SER A 493 5.16 8.06 24.26
N ASN A 494 5.13 8.90 25.29
CA ASN A 494 3.96 9.66 25.75
C ASN A 494 2.73 8.82 26.14
N GLY A 495 2.93 7.61 26.62
CA GLY A 495 1.88 6.78 27.20
C GLY A 495 2.34 5.36 27.48
N THR A 496 1.39 4.52 27.89
CA THR A 496 1.60 3.10 28.15
C THR A 496 0.68 2.26 27.29
N VAL A 497 1.14 1.07 26.92
CA VAL A 497 0.33 0.08 26.21
C VAL A 497 0.21 -1.20 27.03
N THR A 498 -0.93 -1.87 26.93
CA THR A 498 -1.14 -3.22 27.47
C THR A 498 -1.88 -4.05 26.44
N LEU A 499 -1.41 -5.28 26.22
CA LEU A 499 -2.16 -6.26 25.41
C LEU A 499 -3.28 -6.85 26.28
N LEU A 500 -4.52 -6.71 25.82
CA LEU A 500 -5.68 -7.23 26.54
C LEU A 500 -5.74 -8.77 26.48
N GLY A 501 -6.60 -9.35 27.32
CA GLY A 501 -6.72 -10.81 27.46
C GLY A 501 -7.17 -11.58 26.21
N ASP A 502 -7.61 -10.88 25.15
CA ASP A 502 -7.90 -11.49 23.85
C ASP A 502 -6.64 -11.72 22.99
N GLY A 503 -5.47 -11.26 23.45
CA GLY A 503 -4.17 -11.47 22.80
C GLY A 503 -3.94 -10.67 21.52
N ARG A 504 -4.85 -9.75 21.17
CA ARG A 504 -4.80 -9.00 19.90
C ARG A 504 -5.16 -7.53 20.01
N THR A 505 -5.82 -7.13 21.09
CA THR A 505 -6.23 -5.74 21.30
C THR A 505 -5.19 -5.05 22.17
N ALA A 506 -4.49 -4.05 21.61
CA ALA A 506 -3.58 -3.20 22.34
C ALA A 506 -4.35 -2.00 22.91
N ARG A 507 -4.45 -1.92 24.23
CA ARG A 507 -4.99 -0.74 24.92
C ARG A 507 -3.87 0.25 25.17
N PHE A 508 -3.96 1.42 24.57
CA PHE A 508 -3.04 2.53 24.80
C PHE A 508 -3.68 3.58 25.71
N THR A 509 -2.93 4.02 26.72
CA THR A 509 -3.30 5.09 27.64
C THR A 509 -2.24 6.20 27.55
N PRO A 510 -2.58 7.40 27.09
CA PRO A 510 -1.65 8.53 27.06
C PRO A 510 -1.10 8.87 28.45
N ALA A 511 0.10 9.47 28.47
CA ALA A 511 0.62 10.10 29.67
C ALA A 511 -0.35 11.19 30.17
N ALA A 512 -0.44 11.35 31.49
CA ALA A 512 -1.37 12.29 32.10
C ALA A 512 -1.19 13.71 31.54
N ASN A 513 -2.30 14.31 31.09
CA ASN A 513 -2.41 15.64 30.52
C ASN A 513 -1.64 15.87 29.20
N HIS A 514 -1.13 14.82 28.56
CA HIS A 514 -0.46 14.91 27.27
C HIS A 514 -1.43 15.26 26.13
N SER A 515 -0.93 15.99 25.14
CA SER A 515 -1.57 16.16 23.82
C SER A 515 -0.49 16.25 22.75
N GLY A 516 -0.84 15.82 21.54
CA GLY A 516 0.09 15.65 20.43
C GLY A 516 0.39 14.18 20.17
N LEU A 517 1.55 13.91 19.54
CA LEU A 517 1.91 12.56 19.13
C LEU A 517 2.40 11.71 20.30
N ALA A 518 2.01 10.45 20.27
CA ALA A 518 2.46 9.37 21.14
C ALA A 518 2.63 8.11 20.29
N ASN A 519 3.25 7.06 20.82
CA ASN A 519 3.32 5.79 20.11
C ASN A 519 3.49 4.60 21.06
N PHE A 520 3.26 3.42 20.49
CA PHE A 520 3.70 2.16 21.04
C PHE A 520 4.20 1.26 19.91
N THR A 521 4.80 0.13 20.25
CA THR A 521 5.22 -0.87 19.26
C THR A 521 4.60 -2.22 19.53
N TYR A 522 4.54 -3.06 18.51
CA TYR A 522 4.20 -4.47 18.65
C TYR A 522 5.14 -5.36 17.84
N THR A 523 5.27 -6.63 18.24
CA THR A 523 5.79 -7.69 17.39
C THR A 523 4.66 -8.65 17.05
N ALA A 524 4.75 -9.31 15.90
CA ALA A 524 3.76 -10.27 15.44
C ALA A 524 4.42 -11.58 15.01
N THR A 525 3.75 -12.70 15.26
CA THR A 525 4.21 -14.05 14.92
C THR A 525 3.05 -14.87 14.36
N ASP A 526 3.26 -15.52 13.21
CA ASP A 526 2.29 -16.49 12.68
C ASP A 526 2.34 -17.76 13.55
N PRO A 527 1.23 -18.16 14.19
CA PRO A 527 1.21 -19.34 15.06
C PRO A 527 1.46 -20.65 14.31
N ALA A 528 1.21 -20.72 13.00
CA ALA A 528 1.37 -21.93 12.22
C ALA A 528 2.82 -22.20 11.83
N SER A 529 3.57 -21.16 11.45
CA SER A 529 4.96 -21.28 10.99
C SER A 529 5.98 -20.87 12.06
N GLY A 530 5.58 -20.09 13.06
CA GLY A 530 6.49 -19.47 14.02
C GLY A 530 7.29 -18.28 13.46
N LEU A 531 7.07 -17.92 12.19
CA LEU A 531 7.72 -16.77 11.57
C LEU A 531 7.11 -15.46 12.10
N GLY A 532 7.95 -14.46 12.32
CA GLY A 532 7.49 -13.19 12.89
C GLY A 532 8.32 -12.00 12.44
N PHE A 533 7.80 -10.81 12.74
CA PHE A 533 8.38 -9.51 12.41
C PHE A 533 8.09 -8.49 13.51
N GLY A 534 8.85 -7.40 13.47
CA GLY A 534 8.74 -6.28 14.39
C GLY A 534 10.08 -5.89 14.99
N PRO A 535 10.11 -4.88 15.88
CA PRO A 535 8.94 -4.09 16.30
C PRO A 535 8.33 -3.27 15.15
N VAL A 536 7.01 -3.11 15.14
CA VAL A 536 6.25 -2.20 14.27
C VAL A 536 5.68 -1.08 15.12
N SER A 537 5.88 0.17 14.69
CA SER A 537 5.37 1.35 15.38
C SER A 537 3.88 1.58 15.09
N VAL A 538 3.15 2.00 16.11
CA VAL A 538 1.76 2.48 15.99
C VAL A 538 1.70 3.91 16.52
N GLY A 539 1.36 4.85 15.64
CA GLY A 539 1.21 6.26 15.99
C GLY A 539 -0.13 6.55 16.67
N VAL A 540 -0.10 7.25 17.80
CA VAL A 540 -1.32 7.66 18.51
C VAL A 540 -1.39 9.19 18.56
N LEU A 541 -2.45 9.76 18.00
CA LEU A 541 -2.73 11.19 18.13
C LEU A 541 -3.59 11.44 19.38
N VAL A 542 -3.02 12.12 20.37
CA VAL A 542 -3.71 12.48 21.62
C VAL A 542 -4.30 13.87 21.49
N ARG A 543 -5.63 13.96 21.38
CA ARG A 543 -6.38 15.20 21.20
C ARG A 543 -6.57 15.95 22.53
N GLY A 544 -6.65 17.27 22.49
CA GLY A 544 -6.94 18.09 23.67
C GLY A 544 -8.38 17.89 24.18
N ASN A 545 -8.67 18.31 25.42
CA ASN A 545 -10.05 18.30 25.93
C ASN A 545 -10.92 19.24 25.07
N GLY A 546 -11.97 18.71 24.45
CA GLY A 546 -12.94 19.50 23.69
C GLY A 546 -12.74 19.52 22.16
N THR A 547 -11.67 18.90 21.64
CA THR A 547 -11.49 18.70 20.19
C THR A 547 -11.83 17.26 19.81
N ALA A 548 -13.11 16.88 19.97
CA ALA A 548 -13.64 15.62 19.44
C ALA A 548 -13.24 15.46 17.95
N PRO A 549 -13.06 14.23 17.40
CA PRO A 549 -13.22 14.08 15.96
C PRO A 549 -14.68 14.47 15.66
N PRO A 550 -15.12 14.65 14.42
CA PRO A 550 -16.55 14.66 14.16
C PRO A 550 -17.10 13.26 14.48
N THR A 551 -17.42 13.01 15.75
CA THR A 551 -18.57 12.21 16.13
C THR A 551 -19.74 13.15 15.91
N THR A 552 -20.48 12.95 14.81
CA THR A 552 -21.80 13.56 14.70
C THR A 552 -22.65 12.97 15.82
N ALA A 553 -22.70 13.67 16.95
CA ALA A 553 -23.84 13.58 17.84
C ALA A 553 -25.11 13.79 16.98
N PRO A 554 -26.20 13.05 17.23
CA PRO A 554 -27.48 13.32 16.58
C PRO A 554 -27.83 14.80 16.74
N PRO A 555 -28.25 15.52 15.68
CA PRO A 555 -28.57 16.93 15.80
C PRO A 555 -29.74 17.12 16.77
N THR A 556 -29.51 17.84 17.87
CA THR A 556 -30.54 18.22 18.87
C THR A 556 -30.98 19.67 18.73
N THR A 557 -31.01 20.23 17.53
CA THR A 557 -31.58 21.56 17.29
C THR A 557 -32.73 21.47 16.30
N ALA A 558 -33.89 21.98 16.73
CA ALA A 558 -35.07 22.12 15.90
C ALA A 558 -34.76 23.03 14.69
N PRO A 559 -35.24 22.70 13.48
CA PRO A 559 -35.05 23.55 12.29
C PRO A 559 -35.65 24.96 12.48
N PRO A 560 -35.02 26.01 11.92
CA PRO A 560 -35.57 27.36 11.97
C PRO A 560 -36.81 27.46 11.08
N THR A 561 -37.88 28.05 11.61
CA THR A 561 -39.07 28.42 10.84
C THR A 561 -38.82 29.75 10.13
N THR A 562 -38.55 29.71 8.84
CA THR A 562 -38.78 30.85 7.93
C THR A 562 -39.74 30.42 6.82
N ALA A 563 -40.74 31.26 6.58
CA ALA A 563 -41.82 30.99 5.64
C ALA A 563 -41.32 31.08 4.17
N PRO A 564 -41.77 30.19 3.26
CA PRO A 564 -41.37 30.22 1.85
C PRO A 564 -41.98 31.39 1.07
N PRO A 565 -41.32 31.89 0.00
CA PRO A 565 -41.87 32.90 -0.89
C PRO A 565 -42.91 32.30 -1.85
N THR A 566 -43.93 33.11 -2.16
CA THR A 566 -45.06 32.77 -3.03
C THR A 566 -44.82 33.21 -4.47
N THR A 567 -44.53 32.26 -5.36
CA THR A 567 -44.85 32.36 -6.79
C THR A 567 -45.23 31.00 -7.37
N ALA A 568 -46.27 30.98 -8.20
CA ALA A 568 -46.95 29.77 -8.67
C ALA A 568 -46.28 29.13 -9.92
N PRO A 569 -46.19 27.79 -10.01
CA PRO A 569 -45.73 27.09 -11.21
C PRO A 569 -46.86 26.82 -12.25
N PRO A 570 -46.52 26.62 -13.54
CA PRO A 570 -47.50 26.34 -14.59
C PRO A 570 -48.00 24.90 -14.57
N THR A 571 -49.23 24.75 -15.07
CA THR A 571 -50.06 23.56 -15.17
C THR A 571 -49.74 22.72 -16.40
N THR A 572 -49.42 21.44 -16.19
CA THR A 572 -49.82 20.32 -17.08
C THR A 572 -49.72 19.02 -16.28
N ALA A 573 -50.74 18.17 -16.42
CA ALA A 573 -50.94 16.99 -15.58
C ALA A 573 -50.47 15.70 -16.27
N PRO A 574 -49.69 14.84 -15.59
CA PRO A 574 -49.54 13.41 -15.91
C PRO A 574 -50.51 12.53 -15.09
N PRO A 575 -50.71 11.26 -15.50
CA PRO A 575 -51.88 10.45 -15.18
C PRO A 575 -51.92 9.91 -13.76
N THR A 576 -53.15 9.64 -13.31
CA THR A 576 -53.55 9.12 -12.02
C THR A 576 -53.47 7.60 -11.95
N THR A 577 -52.71 7.09 -10.96
CA THR A 577 -53.10 5.96 -10.08
C THR A 577 -52.33 6.06 -8.77
N ALA A 578 -53.06 5.92 -7.65
CA ALA A 578 -52.64 6.22 -6.27
C ALA A 578 -51.86 5.05 -5.59
N PRO A 579 -51.12 5.32 -4.48
CA PRO A 579 -50.02 4.50 -3.95
C PRO A 579 -50.47 3.42 -2.95
N PRO A 580 -49.56 2.52 -2.55
CA PRO A 580 -48.80 2.78 -1.32
C PRO A 580 -47.30 2.76 -1.62
N SER A 581 -46.61 3.81 -1.18
CA SER A 581 -45.16 3.81 -1.11
C SER A 581 -44.75 2.74 -0.09
N ALA A 582 -44.52 1.51 -0.55
CA ALA A 582 -43.75 0.56 0.23
C ALA A 582 -42.42 1.24 0.56
N GLY A 583 -42.06 1.28 1.84
CA GLY A 583 -40.78 1.84 2.29
C GLY A 583 -39.58 1.00 1.82
N CYS A 584 -39.83 -0.11 1.13
CA CYS A 584 -38.83 -1.02 0.59
C CYS A 584 -39.33 -1.77 -0.65
N ARG A 585 -38.38 -2.23 -1.46
CA ARG A 585 -38.56 -3.21 -2.55
C ARG A 585 -37.61 -4.38 -2.33
N VAL A 586 -38.10 -5.61 -2.51
CA VAL A 586 -37.31 -6.83 -2.36
C VAL A 586 -37.26 -7.59 -3.68
N THR A 587 -36.06 -7.95 -4.13
CA THR A 587 -35.87 -9.00 -5.15
C THR A 587 -35.45 -10.28 -4.47
N TYR A 588 -35.87 -11.42 -5.03
CA TYR A 588 -35.58 -12.73 -4.48
C TYR A 588 -35.34 -13.72 -5.61
N THR A 589 -34.13 -14.24 -5.74
CA THR A 589 -33.76 -15.25 -6.74
C THR A 589 -33.43 -16.58 -6.06
N VAL A 590 -33.82 -17.68 -6.70
CA VAL A 590 -33.60 -19.04 -6.20
C VAL A 590 -32.74 -19.80 -7.20
N ASN A 591 -31.73 -20.52 -6.69
CA ASN A 591 -31.05 -21.58 -7.40
C ASN A 591 -31.20 -22.88 -6.58
N ALA A 592 -31.89 -23.89 -7.12
CA ALA A 592 -32.20 -25.12 -6.39
C ALA A 592 -31.68 -26.37 -7.09
N TRP A 593 -31.29 -27.38 -6.31
CA TRP A 593 -30.78 -28.66 -6.77
C TRP A 593 -31.12 -29.77 -5.76
N ASN A 594 -31.49 -30.96 -6.24
CA ASN A 594 -31.80 -32.11 -5.37
C ASN A 594 -32.75 -31.74 -4.22
N THR A 595 -32.22 -31.68 -2.99
CA THR A 595 -32.93 -31.30 -1.76
C THR A 595 -32.39 -30.01 -1.14
N GLY A 596 -31.61 -29.22 -1.89
CA GLY A 596 -30.95 -27.99 -1.44
C GLY A 596 -31.25 -26.80 -2.36
N LEU A 597 -31.19 -25.60 -1.80
CA LEU A 597 -31.32 -24.35 -2.56
C LEU A 597 -30.45 -23.26 -1.96
N THR A 598 -30.03 -22.30 -2.80
CA THR A 598 -29.50 -21.00 -2.39
C THR A 598 -30.41 -19.89 -2.86
N THR A 599 -30.47 -18.82 -2.08
CA THR A 599 -31.31 -17.68 -2.36
C THR A 599 -30.50 -16.41 -2.23
N ALA A 600 -30.64 -15.50 -3.19
CA ALA A 600 -30.14 -14.14 -3.07
C ALA A 600 -31.32 -13.17 -2.93
N ILE A 601 -31.21 -12.26 -1.98
CA ILE A 601 -32.24 -11.29 -1.62
C ILE A 601 -31.62 -9.90 -1.67
N SER A 602 -32.18 -9.01 -2.50
CA SER A 602 -31.80 -7.60 -2.47
C SER A 602 -32.90 -6.79 -1.79
N ILE A 603 -32.56 -6.06 -0.74
CA ILE A 603 -33.47 -5.18 -0.01
C ILE A 603 -33.15 -3.74 -0.42
N THR A 604 -33.98 -3.16 -1.28
CA THR A 604 -33.89 -1.74 -1.67
C THR A 604 -34.73 -0.89 -0.74
N ASN A 605 -34.16 0.17 -0.16
CA ASN A 605 -34.92 1.19 0.54
C ASN A 605 -35.52 2.17 -0.48
N THR A 606 -36.83 2.10 -0.69
CA THR A 606 -37.55 2.99 -1.61
C THR A 606 -38.17 4.20 -0.91
N SER A 607 -37.92 4.36 0.39
CA SER A 607 -38.32 5.56 1.14
C SER A 607 -37.32 6.70 0.95
N THR A 608 -37.71 7.91 1.36
CA THR A 608 -36.84 9.11 1.36
C THR A 608 -35.95 9.21 2.61
N THR A 609 -36.08 8.27 3.55
CA THR A 609 -35.33 8.25 4.81
C THR A 609 -34.38 7.07 4.88
N THR A 610 -33.15 7.29 5.35
CA THR A 610 -32.20 6.20 5.58
C THR A 610 -32.73 5.21 6.62
N VAL A 611 -32.70 3.92 6.30
CA VAL A 611 -32.97 2.85 7.26
C VAL A 611 -31.69 2.58 8.04
N ASN A 612 -31.72 2.73 9.37
CA ASN A 612 -30.59 2.48 10.27
C ASN A 612 -30.93 1.32 11.22
N GLY A 613 -30.25 0.19 11.03
CA GLY A 613 -30.65 -1.10 11.58
C GLY A 613 -31.86 -1.64 10.83
N TRP A 614 -31.76 -2.87 10.33
CA TRP A 614 -32.87 -3.47 9.61
C TRP A 614 -33.12 -4.93 10.00
N THR A 615 -34.40 -5.26 9.95
CA THR A 615 -34.94 -6.61 10.08
C THR A 615 -35.87 -6.85 8.90
N LEU A 616 -35.61 -7.91 8.15
CA LEU A 616 -36.47 -8.36 7.06
C LEU A 616 -37.21 -9.61 7.53
N ALA A 617 -38.52 -9.54 7.69
CA ALA A 617 -39.35 -10.67 8.06
C ALA A 617 -40.08 -11.26 6.84
N PHE A 618 -40.06 -12.59 6.72
CA PHE A 618 -40.71 -13.35 5.65
C PHE A 618 -41.05 -14.77 6.12
N THR A 619 -42.04 -15.42 5.50
CA THR A 619 -42.37 -16.82 5.80
C THR A 619 -41.82 -17.72 4.70
N LEU A 620 -40.94 -18.64 5.07
CA LEU A 620 -40.45 -19.66 4.14
C LEU A 620 -41.58 -20.60 3.73
N PRO A 621 -41.65 -21.01 2.46
CA PRO A 621 -42.59 -22.04 2.03
C PRO A 621 -42.42 -23.35 2.81
N GLY A 622 -43.53 -24.05 3.01
CA GLY A 622 -43.56 -25.32 3.73
C GLY A 622 -42.56 -26.33 3.15
N GLY A 623 -41.78 -26.96 4.01
CA GLY A 623 -40.75 -27.92 3.63
C GLY A 623 -39.35 -27.34 3.42
N GLN A 624 -39.15 -26.02 3.57
CA GLN A 624 -37.82 -25.39 3.54
C GLN A 624 -37.21 -25.20 4.94
N THR A 625 -35.90 -25.34 5.08
CA THR A 625 -35.16 -25.06 6.33
C THR A 625 -33.77 -24.49 6.05
N ILE A 626 -33.48 -23.29 6.55
CA ILE A 626 -32.18 -22.61 6.40
C ILE A 626 -31.08 -23.39 7.13
N THR A 627 -29.98 -23.66 6.44
CA THR A 627 -28.80 -24.36 6.98
C THR A 627 -27.63 -23.41 7.25
N SER A 628 -27.47 -22.36 6.44
CA SER A 628 -26.44 -21.34 6.60
C SER A 628 -26.84 -20.06 5.87
N GLY A 629 -26.28 -18.91 6.27
CA GLY A 629 -26.60 -17.61 5.66
C GLY A 629 -25.42 -16.66 5.66
N TRP A 630 -25.47 -15.65 4.78
CA TRP A 630 -24.48 -14.58 4.67
C TRP A 630 -25.14 -13.21 4.69
N ASN A 631 -24.37 -12.21 5.12
CA ASN A 631 -24.75 -10.79 5.24
C ASN A 631 -25.99 -10.54 6.13
N ALA A 632 -26.51 -11.54 6.83
CA ALA A 632 -27.58 -11.42 7.81
C ALA A 632 -27.54 -12.59 8.79
N THR A 633 -28.13 -12.39 9.96
CA THR A 633 -28.48 -13.49 10.88
C THR A 633 -29.94 -13.88 10.68
N TYR A 634 -30.24 -15.18 10.67
CA TYR A 634 -31.59 -15.70 10.37
C TYR A 634 -32.12 -16.49 11.57
N SER A 635 -33.31 -16.15 12.04
CA SER A 635 -33.97 -16.90 13.12
C SER A 635 -35.50 -16.74 13.07
N PRO A 636 -36.28 -17.80 13.33
CA PRO A 636 -35.89 -19.22 13.31
C PRO A 636 -35.43 -19.70 11.92
N SER A 637 -34.99 -20.96 11.79
CA SER A 637 -34.51 -21.52 10.52
C SER A 637 -35.61 -22.04 9.58
N SER A 638 -36.87 -22.08 10.01
CA SER A 638 -38.03 -22.49 9.22
C SER A 638 -39.29 -21.72 9.64
N GLY A 639 -40.33 -21.72 8.79
CA GLY A 639 -41.57 -20.98 9.06
C GLY A 639 -41.39 -19.46 8.91
N ALA A 640 -41.87 -18.68 9.89
CA ALA A 640 -41.72 -17.23 9.90
C ALA A 640 -40.30 -16.83 10.33
N VAL A 641 -39.46 -16.45 9.37
CA VAL A 641 -38.05 -16.12 9.56
C VAL A 641 -37.85 -14.61 9.65
N THR A 642 -36.98 -14.16 10.56
CA THR A 642 -36.46 -12.79 10.58
C THR A 642 -34.97 -12.80 10.23
N ALA A 643 -34.62 -12.10 9.16
CA ALA A 643 -33.23 -11.77 8.83
C ALA A 643 -32.86 -10.43 9.47
N ARG A 644 -31.76 -10.36 10.23
CA ARG A 644 -31.27 -9.13 10.86
C ARG A 644 -29.90 -8.75 10.32
N ASN A 645 -29.70 -7.46 10.11
CA ASN A 645 -28.44 -6.90 9.65
C ASN A 645 -27.25 -7.32 10.54
N VAL A 646 -26.08 -7.48 9.92
CA VAL A 646 -24.80 -7.62 10.62
C VAL A 646 -24.17 -6.23 10.81
N SER A 647 -23.05 -6.16 11.52
CA SER A 647 -22.47 -4.88 11.97
C SER A 647 -22.15 -3.90 10.84
N TYR A 648 -21.81 -4.40 9.64
CA TYR A 648 -21.34 -3.58 8.52
C TYR A 648 -22.42 -3.19 7.51
N ASN A 649 -23.62 -3.77 7.56
CA ASN A 649 -24.66 -3.52 6.56
C ASN A 649 -25.99 -3.04 7.14
N GLY A 650 -25.98 -2.50 8.36
CA GLY A 650 -27.19 -2.01 9.03
C GLY A 650 -27.84 -0.79 8.40
N THR A 651 -27.13 -0.06 7.54
CA THR A 651 -27.63 1.19 6.95
C THR A 651 -28.00 0.99 5.49
N ILE A 652 -29.25 1.34 5.13
CA ILE A 652 -29.73 1.37 3.74
C ILE A 652 -30.22 2.78 3.43
N ALA A 653 -29.44 3.58 2.71
CA ALA A 653 -29.82 4.92 2.28
C ALA A 653 -31.02 4.91 1.31
N PRO A 654 -31.75 6.02 1.13
CA PRO A 654 -32.78 6.14 0.10
C PRO A 654 -32.28 5.70 -1.28
N ASN A 655 -33.04 4.84 -1.95
CA ASN A 655 -32.74 4.22 -3.24
C ASN A 655 -31.51 3.29 -3.28
N SER A 656 -30.88 3.00 -2.13
CA SER A 656 -29.80 2.01 -2.02
C SER A 656 -30.35 0.63 -1.68
N SER A 657 -29.53 -0.40 -1.93
CA SER A 657 -29.87 -1.78 -1.60
C SER A 657 -28.82 -2.44 -0.72
N VAL A 658 -29.24 -3.45 0.05
CA VAL A 658 -28.36 -4.42 0.69
C VAL A 658 -28.68 -5.82 0.19
N ASP A 659 -27.63 -6.57 -0.15
CA ASP A 659 -27.75 -7.94 -0.63
C ASP A 659 -27.42 -8.94 0.48
N ILE A 660 -28.35 -9.86 0.70
CA ILE A 660 -28.24 -10.95 1.66
C ILE A 660 -28.59 -12.27 0.99
N GLY A 661 -28.28 -13.38 1.64
CA GLY A 661 -28.74 -14.67 1.16
C GLY A 661 -28.52 -15.79 2.13
N PHE A 662 -29.04 -16.95 1.76
CA PHE A 662 -28.94 -18.16 2.55
C PHE A 662 -28.96 -19.42 1.69
N GLN A 663 -28.46 -20.50 2.27
CA GLN A 663 -28.64 -21.86 1.81
C GLN A 663 -29.70 -22.56 2.68
N ALA A 664 -30.57 -23.34 2.06
CA ALA A 664 -31.61 -24.10 2.75
C ALA A 664 -31.77 -25.50 2.15
N ASN A 665 -32.29 -26.43 2.95
CA ASN A 665 -32.83 -27.70 2.47
C ASN A 665 -34.30 -27.54 2.09
N HIS A 666 -34.83 -28.36 1.18
CA HIS A 666 -36.25 -28.42 0.83
C HIS A 666 -36.77 -29.86 0.64
N THR A 667 -38.05 -30.09 0.91
CA THR A 667 -38.74 -31.39 0.68
C THR A 667 -39.52 -31.46 -0.65
N GLY A 668 -39.29 -30.50 -1.54
CA GLY A 668 -39.87 -30.44 -2.89
C GLY A 668 -40.42 -29.07 -3.28
N ASN A 669 -40.52 -28.14 -2.34
CA ASN A 669 -40.93 -26.76 -2.59
C ASN A 669 -39.72 -25.82 -2.59
N THR A 670 -39.37 -25.29 -3.76
CA THR A 670 -38.25 -24.34 -3.95
C THR A 670 -38.75 -22.90 -4.16
N GLY A 671 -40.03 -22.64 -3.92
CA GLY A 671 -40.62 -21.31 -4.10
C GLY A 671 -40.02 -20.25 -3.18
N ARG A 672 -40.31 -18.98 -3.46
CA ARG A 672 -39.98 -17.85 -2.61
C ARG A 672 -41.10 -17.50 -1.63
N PRO A 673 -40.83 -16.77 -0.54
CA PRO A 673 -41.87 -16.16 0.30
C PRO A 673 -42.82 -15.25 -0.50
N SER A 674 -44.09 -15.22 -0.11
CA SER A 674 -45.13 -14.42 -0.78
C SER A 674 -45.13 -12.94 -0.38
N SER A 675 -44.49 -12.59 0.73
CA SER A 675 -44.46 -11.23 1.27
C SER A 675 -43.22 -11.01 2.15
N PHE A 676 -42.75 -9.76 2.19
CA PHE A 676 -41.64 -9.32 3.03
C PHE A 676 -42.02 -8.05 3.79
N THR A 677 -41.54 -7.89 5.01
CA THR A 677 -41.60 -6.62 5.74
C THR A 677 -40.22 -6.17 6.19
N LEU A 678 -39.86 -4.92 5.95
CA LEU A 678 -38.64 -4.28 6.45
C LEU A 678 -38.99 -3.42 7.66
N ASN A 679 -38.49 -3.79 8.84
CA ASN A 679 -38.81 -3.12 10.11
C ASN A 679 -40.33 -2.94 10.33
N GLY A 680 -41.11 -3.95 9.93
CA GLY A 680 -42.58 -3.93 10.02
C GLY A 680 -43.31 -3.25 8.85
N THR A 681 -42.60 -2.61 7.92
CA THR A 681 -43.20 -1.99 6.73
C THR A 681 -43.23 -2.98 5.57
N THR A 682 -44.39 -3.18 4.92
CA THR A 682 -44.52 -4.09 3.78
C THR A 682 -43.67 -3.64 2.59
N CYS A 683 -42.87 -4.55 2.03
CA CYS A 683 -42.09 -4.31 0.82
C CYS A 683 -42.86 -4.69 -0.44
N THR A 684 -42.62 -3.98 -1.53
CA THR A 684 -42.97 -4.48 -2.86
C THR A 684 -42.05 -5.63 -3.22
N VAL A 685 -42.61 -6.70 -3.78
CA VAL A 685 -41.83 -7.86 -4.22
C VAL A 685 -41.72 -7.81 -5.72
N ALA A 686 -40.49 -7.71 -6.23
CA ALA A 686 -40.21 -7.63 -7.66
C ALA A 686 -39.82 -8.96 -8.29
#